data_AF-N4UHN9-F1
#
_entry.id   AF-N4UHN9-F1
#
_cell.length_a   1.000
_cell.length_b   1.000
_cell.length_c   1.000
_cell.angle_alpha   90.00
_cell.angle_beta   90.00
_cell.angle_gamma   90.00
#
_symmetry.space_group_name_H-M   'P 1'
#
loop_
_entity.id
_entity.type
_entity.pdbx_description
1 polymer ?
#
loop_
_entity_poly.entity_id
_entity_poly.type
_entity_poly.pdbx_seq_one_letter_code
_entity_poly.pdbx_strand_id
1 'polypeptide(L)'
;MKSYNLLKVLLVAASVAVDAEEINKPAVRSSRNGRTSTGNTRKFIVEVEPMEGVVNVWQAHKVAMPKVENSESGPSSSIRNYSIHHWTGVDKLHAAGIRGKGSTVAIIDTGIDYTHKALGGCFGPGCKVKGGYDLVGADWETHNERKHPKQPDNDPMDYQGHGTHVAGIIAAKNEWLTGVAPEAELLIYKVFSDLRIARIHGRLTKRPLCKHCVMLTMRETGEDLGPLPVYFTTWGPTNELLLKPDITAPGYMIMSTVLNQSYEELSGTSMSAPYIAGIAALFVGQYGGRAFNGAGFAKMLRDRIASSGTTLPFVNNRLMRKYKASPFQVGTGLVDAWKVLNYDTQLEYEPFSLMDTELFRPRWSFNITNTGGIAHEYTFKLEPQAGFNIYDPEYGVALLYAIEPKNIVPPVRLPHRVLIEPGETRELSVTFGLPDFDDDYLPLYSGKVLINSDHGEKLAIPYGGAAYDTEKAFDNMFIVDPFVTDPDKDSAWSFNIDIDASDFIEIGGRTSYACDNLRWDIFEQGWSESLWTYPPRVGRHGFIGSATTMRDAEEFWFFDPTANDPNDTLTFPLKQQSRGFHVFWWFGKLANGTRIAPGNYTMRFAALRPYGNPNISDHWDVMNSPTASSIQVLPYNGTRNSTLKYRAPKYQTPSLGKGLLKG
;
A
#
# COMPACT_ATOMS: atom_id res chain seq x y z
N MET A 1 9.89 38.94 -21.77
CA MET A 1 11.06 38.04 -21.83
C MET A 1 11.53 37.71 -20.41
N LYS A 2 11.16 36.53 -19.91
CA LYS A 2 11.93 35.63 -19.04
C LYS A 2 11.04 34.39 -18.84
N SER A 3 11.27 33.42 -19.72
CA SER A 3 10.64 32.11 -19.76
C SER A 3 11.15 31.27 -18.59
N TYR A 4 10.24 30.80 -17.72
CA TYR A 4 10.56 29.80 -16.70
C TYR A 4 10.31 28.41 -17.29
N ASN A 5 11.39 27.62 -17.39
CA ASN A 5 11.37 26.23 -17.83
C ASN A 5 10.58 25.38 -16.83
N LEU A 6 9.52 24.71 -17.30
CA LEU A 6 8.81 23.67 -16.55
C LEU A 6 9.77 22.50 -16.26
N LEU A 7 10.02 22.25 -14.97
CA LEU A 7 10.90 21.19 -14.47
C LEU A 7 10.42 19.78 -14.89
N LYS A 8 11.38 18.94 -15.29
CA LYS A 8 11.21 17.49 -15.51
C LYS A 8 11.33 16.74 -14.17
N VAL A 9 10.29 16.70 -13.33
CA VAL A 9 10.34 15.94 -12.06
C VAL A 9 9.64 14.60 -12.20
N LEU A 10 10.36 13.50 -11.94
CA LEU A 10 9.80 12.19 -11.63
C LEU A 10 9.71 12.05 -10.11
N LEU A 11 8.54 11.70 -9.55
CA LEU A 11 8.34 11.59 -8.10
C LEU A 11 8.50 10.14 -7.63
N VAL A 12 9.32 9.91 -6.61
CA VAL A 12 9.56 8.63 -5.94
C VAL A 12 9.16 8.81 -4.49
N ALA A 13 7.98 8.30 -4.15
CA ALA A 13 7.55 8.24 -2.77
C ALA A 13 7.89 6.85 -2.22
N ALA A 14 8.93 6.77 -1.39
CA ALA A 14 8.92 5.78 -0.31
C ALA A 14 8.11 6.42 0.82
N SER A 15 6.79 6.39 0.65
CA SER A 15 5.77 6.84 1.61
C SER A 15 5.32 8.31 1.55
N VAL A 16 3.99 8.44 1.50
CA VAL A 16 3.11 9.61 1.74
C VAL A 16 2.95 10.63 0.59
N ALA A 17 1.67 10.82 0.23
CA ALA A 17 1.14 11.85 -0.64
C ALA A 17 1.31 13.23 0.00
N VAL A 18 1.83 14.19 -0.77
CA VAL A 18 1.74 15.61 -0.42
C VAL A 18 0.79 16.26 -1.40
N ASP A 19 -0.23 16.94 -0.87
CA ASP A 19 -1.10 17.82 -1.63
C ASP A 19 -0.21 18.88 -2.32
N ALA A 20 -0.21 18.88 -3.65
CA ALA A 20 0.46 19.89 -4.44
C ALA A 20 -0.56 20.96 -4.86
N GLU A 21 -1.12 21.68 -3.88
CA GLU A 21 -1.85 22.92 -4.13
C GLU A 21 -1.11 24.13 -3.53
N GLU A 22 -0.71 25.01 -4.45
CA GLU A 22 -0.50 26.46 -4.29
C GLU A 22 0.66 26.97 -3.41
N ILE A 23 1.80 27.13 -4.08
CA ILE A 23 2.76 28.19 -3.77
C ILE A 23 2.10 29.56 -4.06
N ASN A 24 1.90 30.34 -2.99
CA ASN A 24 1.72 31.80 -2.92
C ASN A 24 0.44 32.42 -3.55
N LYS A 25 -0.58 32.74 -2.72
CA LYS A 25 -1.12 34.11 -2.47
C LYS A 25 -2.38 34.12 -1.55
N PRO A 26 -2.70 35.26 -0.89
CA PRO A 26 -3.75 35.33 0.13
C PRO A 26 -5.17 35.51 -0.42
N ALA A 27 -6.13 35.04 0.38
CA ALA A 27 -7.59 35.00 0.24
C ALA A 27 -8.28 36.09 -0.62
N VAL A 28 -9.20 35.65 -1.49
CA VAL A 28 -10.41 36.39 -1.89
C VAL A 28 -11.62 35.45 -1.96
N ARG A 29 -12.74 35.90 -1.39
CA ARG A 29 -14.03 35.19 -1.26
C ARG A 29 -14.84 35.13 -2.58
N SER A 30 -15.57 34.01 -2.67
CA SER A 30 -16.89 33.77 -3.27
C SER A 30 -17.08 33.79 -4.81
N SER A 31 -17.59 32.67 -5.33
CA SER A 31 -18.75 32.68 -6.21
C SER A 31 -19.62 31.43 -6.00
N ARG A 32 -20.92 31.66 -6.02
CA ARG A 32 -22.03 30.73 -5.77
C ARG A 32 -22.16 29.68 -6.88
N ASN A 33 -22.12 28.40 -6.51
CA ASN A 33 -23.04 27.36 -6.96
C ASN A 33 -22.73 26.07 -6.17
N GLY A 34 -23.46 25.91 -5.06
CA GLY A 34 -23.28 24.82 -4.11
C GLY A 34 -23.77 23.49 -4.66
N ARG A 35 -22.82 22.63 -5.04
CA ARG A 35 -22.96 21.17 -5.01
C ARG A 35 -21.71 20.59 -4.39
N THR A 36 -21.71 20.47 -3.06
CA THR A 36 -20.74 19.66 -2.33
C THR A 36 -21.30 18.24 -2.24
N SER A 37 -20.90 17.35 -3.14
CA SER A 37 -21.20 15.92 -3.04
C SER A 37 -20.17 15.26 -2.12
N THR A 38 -20.50 15.15 -0.84
CA THR A 38 -19.83 14.28 0.12
C THR A 38 -20.47 12.89 0.05
N GLY A 39 -19.77 11.88 -0.46
CA GLY A 39 -20.19 10.49 -0.28
C GLY A 39 -19.82 9.55 -1.42
N ASN A 40 -19.07 8.50 -1.07
CA ASN A 40 -18.78 7.28 -1.82
C ASN A 40 -17.60 7.35 -2.82
N THR A 41 -16.37 7.12 -2.35
CA THR A 41 -15.13 7.18 -3.15
C THR A 41 -15.12 6.22 -4.35
N ARG A 42 -15.77 5.04 -4.25
CA ARG A 42 -15.90 4.10 -5.39
C ARG A 42 -16.85 4.61 -6.46
N LYS A 43 -17.92 5.31 -6.06
CA LYS A 43 -18.84 5.96 -7.00
C LYS A 43 -18.26 7.24 -7.58
N PHE A 44 -17.51 7.99 -6.77
CA PHE A 44 -16.85 9.24 -7.16
C PHE A 44 -15.72 9.02 -8.17
N ILE A 45 -14.90 7.97 -8.03
CA ILE A 45 -13.89 7.63 -9.04
C ILE A 45 -14.59 7.23 -10.35
N VAL A 46 -15.59 6.35 -10.30
CA VAL A 46 -16.38 5.92 -11.47
C VAL A 46 -17.19 7.06 -12.12
N GLU A 47 -17.57 8.09 -11.38
CA GLU A 47 -18.34 9.26 -11.86
C GLU A 47 -17.44 10.43 -12.33
N VAL A 48 -16.22 10.57 -11.80
CA VAL A 48 -15.30 11.68 -12.10
C VAL A 48 -14.23 11.29 -13.12
N GLU A 49 -13.81 10.03 -13.16
CA GLU A 49 -12.87 9.49 -14.17
C GLU A 49 -13.33 9.69 -15.63
N PRO A 50 -14.64 9.59 -15.98
CA PRO A 50 -15.11 9.90 -17.34
C PRO A 50 -15.38 11.40 -17.60
N MET A 51 -15.15 12.31 -16.63
CA MET A 51 -15.40 13.75 -16.84
C MET A 51 -14.33 14.40 -17.73
N GLU A 52 -14.75 15.21 -18.70
CA GLU A 52 -13.88 15.91 -19.62
C GLU A 52 -12.90 16.83 -18.87
N GLY A 53 -11.59 16.56 -18.96
CA GLY A 53 -10.52 17.30 -18.29
C GLY A 53 -9.93 16.61 -17.05
N VAL A 54 -10.54 15.53 -16.55
CA VAL A 54 -9.98 14.72 -15.45
C VAL A 54 -8.95 13.73 -16.00
N VAL A 55 -7.70 13.85 -15.55
CA VAL A 55 -6.58 13.02 -16.03
C VAL A 55 -6.34 11.79 -15.15
N ASN A 56 -6.65 11.87 -13.85
CA ASN A 56 -6.63 10.77 -12.87
C ASN A 56 -7.20 11.23 -11.51
N VAL A 57 -7.68 10.31 -10.67
CA VAL A 57 -8.13 10.57 -9.29
C VAL A 57 -7.36 9.69 -8.31
N TRP A 58 -6.70 10.29 -7.30
CA TRP A 58 -5.92 9.57 -6.29
C TRP A 58 -6.41 9.89 -4.87
N GLN A 59 -6.58 8.86 -4.03
CA GLN A 59 -6.96 9.03 -2.64
C GLN A 59 -5.71 9.08 -1.74
N ALA A 60 -5.53 10.17 -0.99
CA ALA A 60 -4.44 10.32 -0.02
C ALA A 60 -4.81 9.73 1.36
N HIS A 61 -3.87 9.05 2.02
CA HIS A 61 -4.08 8.41 3.34
C HIS A 61 -2.84 8.54 4.25
N LYS A 62 -3.06 8.60 5.57
CA LYS A 62 -2.01 8.52 6.60
C LYS A 62 -1.58 7.06 6.80
N VAL A 63 -0.28 6.78 6.87
CA VAL A 63 0.25 5.41 6.94
C VAL A 63 1.38 5.30 7.97
N ALA A 64 1.45 4.15 8.67
CA ALA A 64 2.49 3.82 9.63
C ALA A 64 3.81 3.34 8.97
N MET A 65 4.93 3.51 9.67
CA MET A 65 6.28 3.27 9.13
C MET A 65 6.60 1.78 8.89
N PRO A 66 7.26 1.43 7.77
CA PRO A 66 7.89 0.13 7.60
C PRO A 66 9.13 -0.02 8.50
N LYS A 67 9.40 -1.24 8.98
CA LYS A 67 10.63 -1.57 9.70
C LYS A 67 11.69 -2.09 8.71
N VAL A 68 12.91 -1.55 8.79
CA VAL A 68 14.08 -2.00 8.01
C VAL A 68 14.72 -3.19 8.72
N GLU A 69 15.02 -4.27 7.98
CA GLU A 69 15.90 -5.35 8.46
C GLU A 69 17.33 -5.04 8.00
N ASN A 70 18.23 -4.80 8.95
CA ASN A 70 19.64 -4.55 8.68
C ASN A 70 20.41 -5.88 8.69
N SER A 71 21.25 -6.13 7.68
CA SER A 71 22.32 -7.12 7.76
C SER A 71 23.66 -6.41 7.78
N GLU A 72 24.39 -6.50 8.88
CA GLU A 72 25.76 -6.00 8.98
C GLU A 72 26.70 -6.91 8.20
N SER A 73 27.14 -6.47 7.03
CA SER A 73 28.37 -6.98 6.42
C SER A 73 28.99 -5.91 5.52
N GLY A 74 30.16 -5.42 5.94
CA GLY A 74 31.02 -4.55 5.12
C GLY A 74 31.57 -5.29 3.89
N PRO A 75 32.21 -4.56 2.96
CA PRO A 75 32.44 -5.12 1.65
C PRO A 75 33.51 -6.22 1.64
N SER A 76 33.14 -7.42 1.19
CA SER A 76 34.10 -8.46 0.79
C SER A 76 34.66 -8.17 -0.61
N SER A 77 35.80 -8.78 -0.94
CA SER A 77 36.43 -8.70 -2.26
C SER A 77 35.57 -9.22 -3.42
N SER A 78 34.43 -9.88 -3.17
CA SER A 78 33.50 -10.36 -4.21
C SER A 78 32.57 -9.26 -4.78
N ILE A 79 32.54 -8.06 -4.18
CA ILE A 79 31.57 -7.00 -4.52
C ILE A 79 31.92 -6.23 -5.80
N ARG A 80 33.15 -6.34 -6.31
CA ARG A 80 33.55 -5.63 -7.54
C ARG A 80 32.74 -6.00 -8.79
N ASN A 81 31.96 -7.09 -8.74
CA ASN A 81 31.11 -7.57 -9.83
C ASN A 81 29.60 -7.64 -9.51
N TYR A 82 29.15 -7.10 -8.38
CA TYR A 82 27.71 -7.10 -8.07
C TYR A 82 26.96 -6.15 -9.02
N SER A 83 26.24 -6.70 -10.00
CA SER A 83 25.36 -5.91 -10.86
C SER A 83 24.06 -6.65 -11.16
N ILE A 84 23.03 -6.30 -10.38
CA ILE A 84 21.63 -6.67 -10.62
C ILE A 84 21.07 -6.12 -11.95
N HIS A 85 21.78 -5.21 -12.60
CA HIS A 85 21.36 -4.56 -13.85
C HIS A 85 21.27 -5.52 -15.04
N HIS A 86 22.03 -6.62 -15.02
CA HIS A 86 22.00 -7.61 -16.11
C HIS A 86 20.62 -8.25 -16.30
N TRP A 87 19.92 -8.51 -15.19
CA TRP A 87 18.63 -9.19 -15.21
C TRP A 87 17.47 -8.30 -15.67
N THR A 88 17.66 -6.99 -15.62
CA THR A 88 16.64 -5.99 -15.98
C THR A 88 16.97 -5.26 -17.28
N GLY A 89 18.12 -5.54 -17.91
CA GLY A 89 18.58 -4.88 -19.13
C GLY A 89 19.10 -3.44 -18.92
N VAL A 90 19.26 -2.99 -17.67
CA VAL A 90 19.83 -1.67 -17.36
C VAL A 90 21.31 -1.61 -17.79
N ASP A 91 22.04 -2.70 -17.71
CA ASP A 91 23.43 -2.83 -18.17
C ASP A 91 23.57 -2.54 -19.67
N LYS A 92 22.63 -3.05 -20.48
CA LYS A 92 22.57 -2.80 -21.93
C LYS A 92 22.31 -1.32 -22.23
N LEU A 93 21.44 -0.67 -21.47
CA LEU A 93 21.19 0.77 -21.62
C LEU A 93 22.42 1.60 -21.24
N HIS A 94 23.10 1.24 -20.15
CA HIS A 94 24.34 1.87 -19.74
C HIS A 94 25.44 1.73 -20.79
N ALA A 95 25.57 0.54 -21.40
CA ALA A 95 26.49 0.28 -22.51
C ALA A 95 26.14 1.09 -23.76
N ALA A 96 24.85 1.37 -23.99
CA ALA A 96 24.36 2.27 -25.05
C ALA A 96 24.51 3.76 -24.71
N GLY A 97 25.11 4.12 -23.55
CA GLY A 97 25.30 5.51 -23.12
C GLY A 97 24.05 6.16 -22.50
N ILE A 98 22.96 5.41 -22.31
CA ILE A 98 21.74 5.91 -21.68
C ILE A 98 21.88 5.74 -20.17
N ARG A 99 22.14 6.86 -19.48
CA ARG A 99 22.48 6.87 -18.04
C ARG A 99 21.63 7.83 -17.20
N GLY A 100 20.57 8.39 -17.79
CA GLY A 100 19.61 9.27 -17.12
C GLY A 100 19.98 10.75 -17.12
N LYS A 101 20.98 11.16 -17.90
CA LYS A 101 21.38 12.57 -18.03
C LYS A 101 20.19 13.45 -18.44
N GLY A 102 20.02 14.59 -17.77
CA GLY A 102 18.94 15.52 -18.05
C GLY A 102 17.56 15.12 -17.51
N SER A 103 17.52 14.08 -16.66
CA SER A 103 16.37 13.75 -15.81
C SER A 103 16.60 14.23 -14.38
N THR A 104 15.50 14.49 -13.66
CA THR A 104 15.51 14.78 -12.23
C THR A 104 14.55 13.83 -11.52
N VAL A 105 15.02 13.20 -10.44
CA VAL A 105 14.24 12.30 -9.60
C VAL A 105 14.05 12.93 -8.23
N ALA A 106 12.80 13.16 -7.83
CA ALA A 106 12.45 13.60 -6.49
C ALA A 106 12.22 12.39 -5.58
N ILE A 107 12.88 12.39 -4.43
CA ILE A 107 12.80 11.35 -3.40
C ILE A 107 12.06 11.95 -2.21
N ILE A 108 11.06 11.25 -1.68
CA ILE A 108 10.37 11.59 -0.43
C ILE A 108 10.72 10.48 0.57
N ASP A 109 11.55 10.79 1.56
CA ASP A 109 12.16 9.80 2.46
C ASP A 109 12.75 10.45 3.73
N THR A 110 13.67 9.80 4.46
CA THR A 110 14.29 10.26 5.72
C THR A 110 15.27 11.42 5.56
N GLY A 111 15.58 11.79 4.32
CA GLY A 111 16.61 12.75 3.94
C GLY A 111 17.59 12.14 2.94
N ILE A 112 18.66 12.86 2.64
CA ILE A 112 19.80 12.32 1.88
C ILE A 112 21.12 12.84 2.47
N ASP A 113 22.09 11.96 2.70
CA ASP A 113 23.48 12.37 2.90
C ASP A 113 24.05 12.84 1.55
N TYR A 114 23.78 14.09 1.21
CA TYR A 114 24.29 14.71 -0.01
C TYR A 114 25.82 14.90 -0.01
N THR A 115 26.48 14.74 1.15
CA THR A 115 27.95 14.77 1.23
C THR A 115 28.58 13.46 0.79
N HIS A 116 27.78 12.41 0.63
CA HIS A 116 28.22 11.11 0.14
C HIS A 116 28.85 11.23 -1.27
N LYS A 117 30.12 10.82 -1.43
CA LYS A 117 30.87 10.98 -2.69
C LYS A 117 30.21 10.30 -3.89
N ALA A 118 29.64 9.10 -3.68
CA ALA A 118 28.88 8.42 -4.74
C ALA A 118 27.59 9.15 -5.15
N LEU A 119 27.09 10.07 -4.31
CA LEU A 119 25.95 10.94 -4.58
C LEU A 119 26.38 12.36 -4.97
N GLY A 120 27.64 12.54 -5.38
CA GLY A 120 28.18 13.80 -5.88
C GLY A 120 28.87 14.66 -4.83
N GLY A 121 28.65 14.39 -3.54
CA GLY A 121 29.38 15.05 -2.44
C GLY A 121 29.07 16.53 -2.24
N CYS A 122 27.95 17.04 -2.76
CA CYS A 122 27.52 18.42 -2.57
C CYS A 122 25.99 18.57 -2.71
N PHE A 123 25.47 19.71 -2.22
CA PHE A 123 24.05 20.06 -2.24
C PHE A 123 23.80 21.42 -2.89
N GLY A 124 22.72 21.50 -3.67
CA GLY A 124 22.23 22.75 -4.27
C GLY A 124 22.56 22.88 -5.76
N PRO A 125 22.39 24.09 -6.34
CA PRO A 125 22.56 24.31 -7.77
C PRO A 125 23.93 23.84 -8.30
N GLY A 126 23.93 23.01 -9.34
CA GLY A 126 25.15 22.45 -9.94
C GLY A 126 25.62 21.12 -9.32
N CYS A 127 24.99 20.68 -8.22
CA CYS A 127 25.23 19.37 -7.61
C CYS A 127 24.30 18.30 -8.16
N LYS A 128 24.69 17.03 -7.97
CA LYS A 128 23.81 15.89 -8.24
C LYS A 128 22.56 15.97 -7.38
N VAL A 129 22.69 16.21 -6.08
CA VAL A 129 21.56 16.56 -5.21
C VAL A 129 21.31 18.04 -5.35
N LYS A 130 20.45 18.41 -6.31
CA LYS A 130 20.32 19.79 -6.76
C LYS A 130 19.49 20.69 -5.82
N GLY A 131 18.78 20.09 -4.88
CA GLY A 131 17.93 20.78 -3.92
C GLY A 131 17.03 19.83 -3.14
N GLY A 132 16.26 20.40 -2.23
CA GLY A 132 15.37 19.65 -1.36
C GLY A 132 14.85 20.49 -0.21
N TYR A 133 14.06 19.87 0.67
CA TYR A 133 13.47 20.54 1.83
C TYR A 133 13.20 19.55 2.96
N ASP A 134 13.40 19.95 4.21
CA ASP A 134 12.93 19.23 5.39
C ASP A 134 11.54 19.74 5.79
N LEU A 135 10.55 18.86 5.70
CA LEU A 135 9.15 19.16 6.02
C LEU A 135 8.81 18.97 7.50
N VAL A 136 9.72 18.43 8.31
CA VAL A 136 9.43 18.00 9.69
C VAL A 136 10.43 18.48 10.73
N GLY A 137 11.72 18.57 10.42
CA GLY A 137 12.77 18.93 11.38
C GLY A 137 13.21 17.76 12.28
N ALA A 138 14.33 17.97 12.99
CA ALA A 138 15.04 16.93 13.73
C ALA A 138 14.23 16.27 14.86
N ASP A 139 13.39 17.03 15.57
CA ASP A 139 12.76 16.59 16.83
C ASP A 139 11.27 16.28 16.70
N TRP A 140 10.69 16.24 15.49
CA TRP A 140 9.25 16.03 15.35
C TRP A 140 8.81 14.63 15.82
N GLU A 141 7.80 14.61 16.70
CA GLU A 141 7.14 13.38 17.18
C GLU A 141 5.65 13.42 16.86
N THR A 142 5.18 12.46 16.06
CA THR A 142 3.75 12.33 15.70
C THR A 142 2.83 12.14 16.90
N HIS A 143 3.34 11.57 17.99
CA HIS A 143 2.58 11.26 19.22
C HIS A 143 2.62 12.41 20.24
N ASN A 144 3.39 13.47 19.98
CA ASN A 144 3.57 14.56 20.93
C ASN A 144 3.84 15.91 20.25
N GLU A 145 3.13 16.20 19.16
CA GLU A 145 3.35 17.41 18.34
C GLU A 145 3.22 18.72 19.15
N ARG A 146 2.51 18.70 20.29
CA ARG A 146 2.45 19.83 21.21
C ARG A 146 3.79 20.13 21.90
N LYS A 147 4.55 19.10 22.29
CA LYS A 147 5.88 19.25 22.91
C LYS A 147 6.99 19.24 21.87
N HIS A 148 6.77 18.52 20.77
CA HIS A 148 7.72 18.24 19.70
C HIS A 148 7.12 18.62 18.33
N PRO A 149 6.85 19.93 18.10
CA PRO A 149 6.25 20.40 16.86
C PRO A 149 7.21 20.26 15.68
N LYS A 150 6.64 20.26 14.47
CA LYS A 150 7.46 20.33 13.24
C LYS A 150 8.30 21.60 13.20
N GLN A 151 9.53 21.46 12.73
CA GLN A 151 10.47 22.56 12.50
C GLN A 151 11.03 22.47 11.08
N PRO A 152 10.23 22.79 10.04
CA PRO A 152 10.65 22.67 8.66
C PRO A 152 11.80 23.62 8.32
N ASP A 153 12.75 23.17 7.51
CA ASP A 153 13.89 23.96 7.06
C ASP A 153 14.41 23.52 5.67
N ASN A 154 15.47 24.17 5.19
CA ASN A 154 16.02 23.93 3.85
C ASN A 154 17.11 22.83 3.82
N ASP A 155 17.39 22.16 4.93
CA ASP A 155 18.44 21.14 5.05
C ASP A 155 17.85 19.72 5.17
N PRO A 156 17.72 19.00 4.05
CA PRO A 156 17.17 17.65 4.03
C PRO A 156 18.21 16.57 4.39
N MET A 157 19.21 16.89 5.24
CA MET A 157 20.24 15.95 5.68
C MET A 157 19.62 14.69 6.30
N ASP A 158 20.18 13.55 5.94
CA ASP A 158 19.76 12.25 6.47
C ASP A 158 20.55 11.90 7.74
N TYR A 159 19.82 11.60 8.80
CA TYR A 159 20.38 11.06 10.05
C TYR A 159 19.88 9.64 10.34
N GLN A 160 19.01 9.08 9.50
CA GLN A 160 18.52 7.70 9.59
C GLN A 160 19.18 6.75 8.59
N GLY A 161 19.43 7.21 7.36
CA GLY A 161 20.16 6.48 6.31
C GLY A 161 19.28 5.82 5.24
N HIS A 162 17.97 5.70 5.44
CA HIS A 162 17.09 5.00 4.48
C HIS A 162 16.98 5.78 3.16
N GLY A 163 16.74 7.10 3.21
CA GLY A 163 16.66 7.93 2.01
C GLY A 163 17.99 8.03 1.27
N THR A 164 19.11 8.00 1.99
CA THR A 164 20.46 7.86 1.40
C THR A 164 20.61 6.54 0.63
N HIS A 165 20.08 5.43 1.15
CA HIS A 165 20.08 4.14 0.47
C HIS A 165 19.23 4.15 -0.80
N VAL A 166 18.02 4.69 -0.71
CA VAL A 166 17.12 4.90 -1.85
C VAL A 166 17.77 5.74 -2.95
N ALA A 167 18.43 6.84 -2.58
CA ALA A 167 19.14 7.70 -3.52
C ALA A 167 20.28 6.98 -4.26
N GLY A 168 21.02 6.11 -3.56
CA GLY A 168 22.10 5.34 -4.17
C GLY A 168 21.61 4.35 -5.23
N ILE A 169 20.48 3.68 -5.01
CA ILE A 169 19.87 2.76 -5.99
C ILE A 169 19.54 3.52 -7.29
N ILE A 170 19.07 4.76 -7.16
CA ILE A 170 18.73 5.59 -8.32
C ILE A 170 20.00 6.08 -9.01
N ALA A 171 20.91 6.75 -8.29
CA ALA A 171 21.88 7.63 -8.93
C ALA A 171 23.32 7.57 -8.38
N ALA A 172 23.67 6.57 -7.56
CA ALA A 172 25.05 6.38 -7.12
C ALA A 172 26.00 6.22 -8.31
N LYS A 173 27.20 6.78 -8.20
CA LYS A 173 28.27 6.59 -9.19
C LYS A 173 29.64 6.64 -8.50
N ASN A 174 30.30 5.49 -8.43
CA ASN A 174 31.72 5.38 -8.11
C ASN A 174 32.36 4.24 -8.94
N GLU A 175 33.55 3.76 -8.56
CA GLU A 175 34.28 2.72 -9.32
C GLU A 175 33.59 1.34 -9.35
N TRP A 176 32.70 1.02 -8.40
CA TRP A 176 32.15 -0.33 -8.23
C TRP A 176 30.64 -0.37 -8.00
N LEU A 177 30.03 0.72 -7.53
CA LEU A 177 28.58 0.91 -7.39
C LEU A 177 28.11 1.91 -8.43
N THR A 178 27.15 1.46 -9.24
CA THR A 178 26.44 2.29 -10.21
C THR A 178 24.94 2.11 -9.95
N GLY A 179 24.22 3.21 -9.73
CA GLY A 179 22.76 3.20 -9.65
C GLY A 179 22.12 3.02 -11.02
N VAL A 180 20.80 2.85 -11.06
CA VAL A 180 20.06 2.62 -12.32
C VAL A 180 20.20 3.79 -13.31
N ALA A 181 20.15 5.04 -12.83
CA ALA A 181 20.28 6.27 -13.59
C ALA A 181 21.40 7.16 -12.99
N PRO A 182 22.67 6.78 -13.15
CA PRO A 182 23.81 7.38 -12.44
C PRO A 182 24.12 8.82 -12.89
N GLU A 183 23.49 9.32 -13.94
CA GLU A 183 23.62 10.71 -14.41
C GLU A 183 22.33 11.54 -14.19
N ALA A 184 21.34 10.97 -13.51
CA ALA A 184 20.19 11.73 -13.03
C ALA A 184 20.62 12.69 -11.90
N GLU A 185 19.92 13.82 -11.85
CA GLU A 185 19.92 14.73 -10.71
C GLU A 185 18.84 14.31 -9.71
N LEU A 186 19.03 14.64 -8.44
CA LEU A 186 18.14 14.28 -7.34
C LEU A 186 17.57 15.53 -6.67
N LEU A 187 16.28 15.47 -6.34
CA LEU A 187 15.64 16.30 -5.33
C LEU A 187 15.28 15.43 -4.13
N ILE A 188 15.31 15.97 -2.94
CA ILE A 188 14.96 15.24 -1.71
C ILE A 188 13.95 16.02 -0.89
N TYR A 189 12.94 15.35 -0.35
CA TYR A 189 11.98 15.93 0.58
C TYR A 189 11.95 15.05 1.82
N LYS A 190 12.56 15.55 2.89
CA LYS A 190 12.66 14.85 4.16
C LYS A 190 11.31 14.95 4.88
N VAL A 191 10.75 13.80 5.24
CA VAL A 191 9.44 13.68 5.92
C VAL A 191 9.52 12.89 7.22
N PHE A 192 10.74 12.57 7.67
CA PHE A 192 11.00 11.89 8.94
C PHE A 192 12.01 12.70 9.77
N SER A 193 11.75 12.77 11.08
CA SER A 193 12.64 13.40 12.06
C SER A 193 13.92 12.59 12.28
N ASP A 194 14.86 13.10 13.07
CA ASP A 194 16.15 12.43 13.35
C ASP A 194 16.04 11.41 14.49
N LEU A 195 14.93 11.49 15.22
CA LEU A 195 14.54 10.51 16.22
C LEU A 195 14.40 9.15 15.56
N ARG A 196 15.44 8.31 15.70
CA ARG A 196 15.27 6.87 15.59
C ARG A 196 14.22 6.52 16.63
N ILE A 197 13.08 5.94 16.22
CA ILE A 197 12.13 5.38 17.18
C ILE A 197 12.92 4.40 18.05
N ALA A 198 13.29 4.86 19.24
CA ALA A 198 13.88 4.04 20.26
C ALA A 198 12.86 2.96 20.58
N ARG A 199 13.33 1.72 20.65
CA ARG A 199 12.55 0.55 21.08
C ARG A 199 11.70 0.89 22.31
N ILE A 200 10.44 1.23 22.11
CA ILE A 200 9.41 1.05 23.11
C ILE A 200 8.85 -0.36 22.84
N HIS A 201 8.76 -1.16 23.90
CA HIS A 201 8.47 -2.58 23.84
C HIS A 201 7.08 -2.84 23.23
N GLY A 202 7.03 -3.16 21.95
CA GLY A 202 5.76 -3.45 21.29
C GLY A 202 5.96 -3.91 19.85
N ARG A 203 5.19 -4.91 19.45
CA ARG A 203 5.33 -5.63 18.19
C ARG A 203 4.75 -4.80 17.03
N LEU A 204 5.52 -3.84 16.51
CA LEU A 204 5.11 -3.06 15.32
C LEU A 204 4.83 -4.01 14.15
N THR A 205 3.58 -4.00 13.66
CA THR A 205 3.15 -4.82 12.54
C THR A 205 3.68 -4.27 11.23
N LYS A 206 4.17 -5.20 10.39
CA LYS A 206 4.84 -4.97 9.11
C LYS A 206 3.90 -4.28 8.12
N ARG A 207 4.25 -3.10 7.61
CA ARG A 207 3.62 -2.53 6.42
C ARG A 207 4.65 -1.87 5.50
N PRO A 208 5.02 -2.48 4.36
CA PRO A 208 5.74 -1.79 3.29
C PRO A 208 4.79 -0.90 2.46
N LEU A 209 5.27 0.28 2.05
CA LEU A 209 4.46 1.36 1.45
C LEU A 209 4.50 1.44 -0.08
N CYS A 210 5.33 0.63 -0.75
CA CYS A 210 5.27 0.54 -2.21
C CYS A 210 4.27 -0.54 -2.65
N LYS A 211 3.02 -0.14 -2.92
CA LYS A 211 1.96 -1.04 -3.46
C LYS A 211 2.15 -1.43 -4.94
N HIS A 212 3.22 -0.97 -5.59
CA HIS A 212 3.39 -1.08 -7.05
C HIS A 212 4.57 -1.94 -7.48
N CYS A 213 5.50 -2.26 -6.59
CA CYS A 213 6.72 -3.00 -6.92
C CYS A 213 6.94 -4.14 -5.95
N VAL A 214 7.14 -5.34 -6.49
CA VAL A 214 7.50 -6.53 -5.73
C VAL A 214 8.99 -6.81 -5.81
N MET A 215 9.47 -7.57 -4.83
CA MET A 215 10.86 -7.75 -4.48
C MET A 215 11.40 -9.10 -4.94
N LEU A 216 12.69 -9.13 -5.28
CA LEU A 216 13.37 -10.33 -5.81
C LEU A 216 14.64 -10.66 -5.04
N THR A 217 14.85 -11.94 -4.78
CA THR A 217 16.12 -12.50 -4.32
C THR A 217 16.96 -12.96 -5.51
N MET A 218 18.26 -12.74 -5.37
CA MET A 218 19.31 -13.20 -6.27
C MET A 218 20.30 -13.97 -5.39
N ARG A 219 20.29 -15.30 -5.44
CA ARG A 219 21.19 -16.11 -4.62
C ARG A 219 22.35 -16.61 -5.47
N GLU A 220 23.57 -16.14 -5.18
CA GLU A 220 24.81 -16.77 -5.66
C GLU A 220 25.10 -18.02 -4.81
N THR A 221 24.35 -19.11 -5.02
CA THR A 221 24.67 -20.42 -4.42
C THR A 221 25.11 -21.43 -5.46
N GLY A 222 26.15 -21.14 -6.26
CA GLY A 222 26.80 -22.11 -7.17
C GLY A 222 25.93 -22.71 -8.30
N GLU A 223 24.62 -22.64 -8.18
CA GLU A 223 23.60 -22.90 -9.19
C GLU A 223 22.91 -21.55 -9.45
N ASP A 224 22.94 -21.09 -10.71
CA ASP A 224 22.21 -19.89 -11.13
C ASP A 224 20.70 -20.20 -11.12
N LEU A 225 20.02 -19.81 -10.04
CA LEU A 225 18.57 -19.99 -9.90
C LEU A 225 17.77 -18.93 -10.66
N GLY A 226 18.43 -17.91 -11.23
CA GLY A 226 17.79 -16.74 -11.80
C GLY A 226 17.03 -15.89 -10.76
N PRO A 227 16.31 -14.85 -11.21
CA PRO A 227 15.52 -13.99 -10.33
C PRO A 227 14.32 -14.73 -9.74
N LEU A 228 14.13 -14.60 -8.42
CA LEU A 228 13.03 -15.26 -7.70
C LEU A 228 12.21 -14.25 -6.88
N PRO A 229 10.87 -14.36 -6.85
CA PRO A 229 10.03 -13.60 -5.93
C PRO A 229 10.39 -13.87 -4.47
N VAL A 230 10.44 -12.83 -3.62
CA VAL A 230 10.71 -13.01 -2.19
C VAL A 230 9.45 -13.25 -1.36
N TYR A 231 9.62 -13.99 -0.28
CA TYR A 231 8.53 -14.51 0.55
C TYR A 231 7.74 -13.45 1.34
N PHE A 232 8.38 -12.36 1.80
CA PHE A 232 7.71 -11.33 2.61
C PHE A 232 7.03 -10.24 1.78
N THR A 233 7.15 -10.28 0.44
CA THR A 233 6.56 -9.26 -0.42
C THR A 233 5.05 -9.20 -0.21
N THR A 234 4.44 -8.02 -0.34
CA THR A 234 2.98 -7.92 -0.25
C THR A 234 2.35 -8.49 -1.51
N TRP A 235 1.30 -9.28 -1.31
CA TRP A 235 0.48 -9.83 -2.39
C TRP A 235 -0.83 -9.05 -2.49
N GLY A 236 -1.34 -8.94 -3.71
CA GLY A 236 -2.75 -8.70 -3.94
C GLY A 236 -3.57 -9.99 -3.83
N PRO A 237 -4.82 -9.96 -4.33
CA PRO A 237 -5.50 -8.76 -4.81
C PRO A 237 -5.70 -7.73 -3.68
N THR A 238 -6.10 -6.51 -4.07
CA THR A 238 -6.65 -5.55 -3.10
C THR A 238 -7.97 -6.07 -2.50
N ASN A 239 -8.48 -5.41 -1.47
CA ASN A 239 -9.83 -5.66 -0.91
C ASN A 239 -10.98 -5.31 -1.89
N GLU A 240 -10.65 -4.93 -3.13
CA GLU A 240 -11.55 -4.64 -4.24
C GLU A 240 -11.40 -5.68 -5.38
N LEU A 241 -10.61 -6.74 -5.19
CA LEU A 241 -10.20 -7.71 -6.22
C LEU A 241 -9.40 -7.11 -7.38
N LEU A 242 -8.94 -5.86 -7.22
CA LEU A 242 -8.02 -5.25 -8.17
C LEU A 242 -6.66 -5.93 -8.09
N LEU A 243 -6.11 -6.25 -9.26
CA LEU A 243 -4.82 -6.89 -9.40
C LEU A 243 -3.70 -5.91 -9.03
N LYS A 244 -2.92 -6.29 -8.01
CA LYS A 244 -1.68 -5.65 -7.59
C LYS A 244 -0.67 -6.71 -7.13
N PRO A 245 0.64 -6.45 -7.23
CA PRO A 245 1.30 -5.23 -7.76
C PRO A 245 1.19 -5.09 -9.30
N ASP A 246 1.70 -3.99 -9.87
CA ASP A 246 1.75 -3.82 -11.33
C ASP A 246 2.98 -4.52 -11.95
N ILE A 247 4.14 -4.45 -11.28
CA ILE A 247 5.44 -4.89 -11.78
C ILE A 247 6.35 -5.34 -10.62
N THR A 248 7.45 -6.01 -10.93
CA THR A 248 8.47 -6.46 -9.96
C THR A 248 9.85 -5.90 -10.34
N ALA A 249 10.67 -5.56 -9.33
CA ALA A 249 12.04 -5.11 -9.52
C ALA A 249 12.96 -5.65 -8.40
N PRO A 250 14.28 -5.69 -8.60
CA PRO A 250 15.23 -6.10 -7.57
C PRO A 250 15.03 -5.30 -6.27
N GLY A 251 15.00 -5.99 -5.12
CA GLY A 251 14.78 -5.32 -3.84
C GLY A 251 15.25 -6.09 -2.59
N TYR A 252 15.85 -7.28 -2.75
CA TYR A 252 16.42 -8.05 -1.64
C TYR A 252 17.94 -8.00 -1.72
N MET A 253 18.59 -7.77 -0.57
CA MET A 253 20.04 -7.64 -0.45
C MET A 253 20.61 -6.65 -1.49
N ILE A 254 19.99 -5.46 -1.57
CA ILE A 254 20.41 -4.43 -2.51
C ILE A 254 21.48 -3.58 -1.85
N MET A 255 22.71 -3.71 -2.34
CA MET A 255 23.82 -2.86 -1.96
C MET A 255 23.58 -1.42 -2.43
N SER A 256 23.67 -0.47 -1.50
CA SER A 256 23.57 0.97 -1.81
C SER A 256 24.29 1.82 -0.76
N THR A 257 24.29 3.13 -0.95
CA THR A 257 24.90 4.14 -0.07
C THR A 257 24.17 4.24 1.27
N VAL A 258 24.90 4.37 2.37
CA VAL A 258 24.35 4.76 3.67
C VAL A 258 25.20 5.89 4.26
N LEU A 259 24.88 6.34 5.47
CA LEU A 259 25.58 7.45 6.12
C LEU A 259 27.10 7.19 6.27
N ASN A 260 27.87 8.26 6.48
CA ASN A 260 29.30 8.21 6.75
C ASN A 260 30.15 7.63 5.61
N GLN A 261 29.79 7.91 4.35
CA GLN A 261 30.49 7.42 3.16
C GLN A 261 30.53 5.87 3.06
N SER A 262 29.56 5.20 3.68
CA SER A 262 29.50 3.73 3.78
C SER A 262 28.43 3.14 2.86
N TYR A 263 28.38 1.82 2.80
CA TYR A 263 27.49 1.06 1.93
C TYR A 263 26.98 -0.17 2.65
N GLU A 264 25.69 -0.47 2.49
CA GLU A 264 25.04 -1.62 3.12
C GLU A 264 23.99 -2.26 2.19
N GLU A 265 23.72 -3.54 2.45
CA GLU A 265 22.63 -4.27 1.81
C GLU A 265 21.35 -4.12 2.61
N LEU A 266 20.32 -3.56 1.98
CA LEU A 266 18.97 -3.52 2.54
C LEU A 266 18.02 -4.34 1.69
N SER A 267 16.96 -4.83 2.34
CA SER A 267 15.87 -5.57 1.69
C SER A 267 14.55 -4.86 1.96
N GLY A 268 13.79 -4.58 0.91
CA GLY A 268 12.53 -3.85 1.04
C GLY A 268 11.91 -3.51 -0.31
N THR A 269 10.58 -3.31 -0.33
CA THR A 269 9.95 -2.77 -1.56
C THR A 269 10.34 -1.31 -1.71
N SER A 270 10.79 -0.68 -0.61
CA SER A 270 11.58 0.55 -0.57
C SER A 270 12.85 0.52 -1.43
N MET A 271 13.39 -0.65 -1.78
CA MET A 271 14.55 -0.79 -2.67
C MET A 271 14.11 -1.09 -4.12
N SER A 272 13.00 -1.83 -4.31
CA SER A 272 12.41 -2.06 -5.64
C SER A 272 11.83 -0.78 -6.26
N ALA A 273 11.22 0.10 -5.46
CA ALA A 273 10.61 1.35 -5.91
C ALA A 273 11.62 2.33 -6.55
N PRO A 274 12.75 2.69 -5.92
CA PRO A 274 13.77 3.53 -6.53
C PRO A 274 14.39 2.89 -7.78
N TYR A 275 14.41 1.56 -7.86
CA TYR A 275 14.88 0.89 -9.07
C TYR A 275 13.99 1.22 -10.29
N ILE A 276 12.66 1.10 -10.13
CA ILE A 276 11.70 1.49 -11.17
C ILE A 276 11.80 2.99 -11.49
N ALA A 277 11.96 3.83 -10.47
CA ALA A 277 12.17 5.25 -10.68
C ALA A 277 13.43 5.56 -11.48
N GLY A 278 14.52 4.83 -11.24
CA GLY A 278 15.71 4.90 -12.06
C GLY A 278 15.45 4.55 -13.52
N ILE A 279 14.67 3.49 -13.80
CA ILE A 279 14.30 3.12 -15.19
C ILE A 279 13.49 4.25 -15.85
N ALA A 280 12.53 4.83 -15.13
CA ALA A 280 11.78 5.98 -15.61
C ALA A 280 12.69 7.20 -15.84
N ALA A 281 13.72 7.41 -15.02
CA ALA A 281 14.72 8.46 -15.21
C ALA A 281 15.60 8.22 -16.46
N LEU A 282 15.95 6.96 -16.76
CA LEU A 282 16.60 6.59 -18.02
C LEU A 282 15.72 6.99 -19.22
N PHE A 283 14.42 6.67 -19.17
CA PHE A 283 13.47 7.05 -20.22
C PHE A 283 13.38 8.58 -20.36
N VAL A 284 13.20 9.31 -19.25
CA VAL A 284 13.10 10.79 -19.26
C VAL A 284 14.38 11.44 -19.77
N GLY A 285 15.54 10.88 -19.44
CA GLY A 285 16.83 11.36 -19.93
C GLY A 285 16.96 11.23 -21.44
N GLN A 286 16.48 10.11 -22.00
CA GLN A 286 16.55 9.82 -23.43
C GLN A 286 15.48 10.54 -24.25
N TYR A 287 14.21 10.48 -23.82
CA TYR A 287 13.04 10.90 -24.60
C TYR A 287 12.33 12.14 -24.03
N GLY A 288 12.86 12.74 -22.97
CA GLY A 288 12.24 13.87 -22.29
C GLY A 288 11.09 13.46 -21.37
N GLY A 289 10.65 14.42 -20.53
CA GLY A 289 9.54 14.23 -19.59
C GLY A 289 8.23 14.82 -20.11
N ARG A 290 7.30 15.10 -19.20
CA ARG A 290 5.98 15.70 -19.49
C ARG A 290 6.03 16.97 -20.35
N ALA A 291 7.04 17.83 -20.15
CA ALA A 291 7.18 19.06 -20.92
C ALA A 291 7.39 18.81 -22.43
N PHE A 292 7.96 17.66 -22.79
CA PHE A 292 8.16 17.26 -24.19
C PHE A 292 7.01 16.37 -24.68
N ASN A 293 6.57 15.42 -23.86
CA ASN A 293 5.63 14.37 -24.24
C ASN A 293 4.14 14.70 -23.95
N GLY A 294 3.85 15.86 -23.35
CA GLY A 294 2.48 16.28 -23.04
C GLY A 294 1.86 15.60 -21.81
N ALA A 295 0.57 15.84 -21.57
CA ALA A 295 -0.13 15.45 -20.34
C ALA A 295 -0.27 13.93 -20.14
N GLY A 296 -0.34 13.15 -21.23
CA GLY A 296 -0.46 11.68 -21.18
C GLY A 296 0.84 10.94 -20.84
N PHE A 297 1.98 11.65 -20.77
CA PHE A 297 3.31 11.07 -20.58
C PHE A 297 3.42 10.11 -19.40
N ALA A 298 2.87 10.50 -18.23
CA ALA A 298 3.00 9.69 -17.02
C ALA A 298 2.28 8.35 -17.16
N LYS A 299 1.08 8.34 -17.73
CA LYS A 299 0.32 7.11 -18.03
C LYS A 299 1.07 6.25 -19.05
N MET A 300 1.50 6.86 -20.17
CA MET A 300 2.27 6.18 -21.21
C MET A 300 3.52 5.46 -20.65
N LEU A 301 4.34 6.17 -19.86
CA LEU A 301 5.55 5.60 -19.28
C LEU A 301 5.24 4.51 -18.24
N ARG A 302 4.23 4.73 -17.39
CA ARG A 302 3.77 3.71 -16.44
C ARG A 302 3.31 2.46 -17.18
N ASP A 303 2.56 2.61 -18.26
CA ASP A 303 2.04 1.49 -19.05
C ASP A 303 3.19 0.71 -19.70
N ARG A 304 4.20 1.41 -20.26
CA ARG A 304 5.44 0.80 -20.78
C ARG A 304 6.19 0.00 -19.73
N ILE A 305 6.33 0.54 -18.51
CA ILE A 305 7.00 -0.16 -17.41
C ILE A 305 6.19 -1.38 -16.99
N ALA A 306 4.89 -1.20 -16.75
CA ALA A 306 4.01 -2.25 -16.27
C ALA A 306 3.81 -3.38 -17.29
N SER A 307 3.88 -3.12 -18.60
CA SER A 307 3.75 -4.17 -19.63
C SER A 307 5.06 -4.92 -19.92
N SER A 308 6.20 -4.44 -19.43
CA SER A 308 7.55 -4.97 -19.76
C SER A 308 7.91 -6.29 -19.07
N GLY A 309 7.16 -6.66 -18.03
CA GLY A 309 7.54 -7.69 -17.08
C GLY A 309 7.86 -9.06 -17.71
N THR A 310 8.96 -9.66 -17.24
CA THR A 310 9.39 -11.01 -17.58
C THR A 310 8.90 -12.00 -16.53
N THR A 311 8.36 -13.13 -16.99
CA THR A 311 7.77 -14.15 -16.12
C THR A 311 8.79 -14.78 -15.18
N LEU A 312 8.36 -14.98 -13.94
CA LEU A 312 9.14 -15.55 -12.86
C LEU A 312 8.57 -16.90 -12.43
N PRO A 313 9.41 -17.82 -11.93
CA PRO A 313 8.93 -19.07 -11.34
C PRO A 313 8.19 -18.80 -10.02
N PHE A 314 7.25 -19.66 -9.68
CA PHE A 314 6.61 -19.63 -8.37
C PHE A 314 7.55 -20.16 -7.29
N VAL A 315 7.57 -19.46 -6.15
CA VAL A 315 8.35 -19.81 -4.97
C VAL A 315 7.46 -19.68 -3.75
N ASN A 316 7.35 -20.76 -2.98
CA ASN A 316 6.87 -20.73 -1.60
C ASN A 316 8.06 -21.07 -0.68
N ASN A 317 7.91 -21.98 0.28
CA ASN A 317 9.04 -22.54 1.02
C ASN A 317 10.00 -23.36 0.13
N ARG A 318 9.64 -23.62 -1.13
CA ARG A 318 10.43 -24.35 -2.14
C ARG A 318 10.28 -23.69 -3.51
N LEU A 319 11.32 -23.81 -4.35
CA LEU A 319 11.25 -23.41 -5.74
C LEU A 319 10.43 -24.44 -6.55
N MET A 320 9.30 -24.01 -7.11
CA MET A 320 8.40 -24.90 -7.85
C MET A 320 8.34 -24.50 -9.33
N ARG A 321 9.40 -24.79 -10.10
CA ARG A 321 9.55 -24.37 -11.51
C ARG A 321 8.41 -24.78 -12.45
N LYS A 322 7.60 -25.78 -12.07
CA LYS A 322 6.38 -26.18 -12.81
C LYS A 322 5.35 -25.05 -12.87
N TYR A 323 5.32 -24.19 -11.86
CA TYR A 323 4.37 -23.08 -11.74
C TYR A 323 5.07 -21.75 -11.94
N LYS A 324 4.32 -20.80 -12.49
CA LYS A 324 4.74 -19.42 -12.68
C LYS A 324 4.14 -18.57 -11.57
N ALA A 325 4.90 -17.59 -11.07
CA ALA A 325 4.45 -16.70 -10.01
C ALA A 325 3.18 -15.97 -10.42
N SER A 326 2.21 -15.90 -9.51
CA SER A 326 0.93 -15.24 -9.77
C SER A 326 1.12 -13.73 -9.98
N PRO A 327 0.34 -13.08 -10.87
CA PRO A 327 0.27 -11.62 -10.92
C PRO A 327 -0.15 -10.97 -9.60
N PHE A 328 -0.89 -11.68 -8.73
CA PHE A 328 -1.17 -11.22 -7.38
C PHE A 328 0.11 -11.11 -6.53
N GLN A 329 1.18 -11.80 -6.92
CA GLN A 329 2.50 -11.63 -6.31
C GLN A 329 3.37 -10.68 -7.13
N VAL A 330 3.47 -10.83 -8.45
CA VAL A 330 4.56 -10.19 -9.22
C VAL A 330 4.09 -9.21 -10.29
N GLY A 331 2.79 -8.99 -10.44
CA GLY A 331 2.23 -8.23 -11.55
C GLY A 331 2.58 -8.88 -12.88
N THR A 332 3.12 -8.12 -13.83
CA THR A 332 3.66 -8.71 -15.06
C THR A 332 5.02 -9.38 -14.90
N GLY A 333 5.63 -9.36 -13.72
CA GLY A 333 6.92 -10.00 -13.45
C GLY A 333 8.09 -9.01 -13.40
N LEU A 334 9.32 -9.50 -13.59
CA LEU A 334 10.52 -8.68 -13.46
C LEU A 334 10.62 -7.65 -14.58
N VAL A 335 10.72 -6.37 -14.22
CA VAL A 335 10.86 -5.25 -15.16
C VAL A 335 12.03 -5.47 -16.13
N ASP A 336 11.80 -5.11 -17.40
CA ASP A 336 12.82 -5.12 -18.44
C ASP A 336 12.98 -3.71 -19.02
N ALA A 337 14.00 -3.00 -18.53
CA ALA A 337 14.32 -1.64 -18.91
C ALA A 337 14.61 -1.50 -20.42
N TRP A 338 15.13 -2.54 -21.07
CA TRP A 338 15.38 -2.51 -22.51
C TRP A 338 14.06 -2.42 -23.28
N LYS A 339 13.06 -3.23 -22.91
CA LYS A 339 11.70 -3.11 -23.49
C LYS A 339 11.09 -1.74 -23.21
N VAL A 340 11.30 -1.20 -22.00
CA VAL A 340 10.79 0.12 -21.59
C VAL A 340 11.35 1.27 -22.46
N LEU A 341 12.54 1.14 -23.03
CA LEU A 341 13.13 2.22 -23.83
C LEU A 341 13.13 1.97 -25.33
N ASN A 342 13.17 0.71 -25.77
CA ASN A 342 13.48 0.39 -27.17
C ASN A 342 12.37 -0.31 -27.94
N TYR A 343 11.22 -0.59 -27.33
CA TYR A 343 10.07 -1.11 -28.07
C TYR A 343 9.30 -0.02 -28.81
N ASP A 344 8.89 -0.31 -30.02
CA ASP A 344 8.02 0.51 -30.86
C ASP A 344 6.53 0.32 -30.46
N THR A 345 6.19 -0.78 -29.79
CA THR A 345 4.83 -1.01 -29.30
C THR A 345 4.53 -0.23 -28.02
N GLN A 346 3.55 0.67 -28.08
CA GLN A 346 2.89 1.24 -26.92
C GLN A 346 1.60 0.48 -26.63
N LEU A 347 1.57 -0.22 -25.50
CA LEU A 347 0.38 -0.88 -24.99
C LEU A 347 -0.35 0.06 -24.03
N GLU A 348 -1.66 0.23 -24.20
CA GLU A 348 -2.50 0.78 -23.14
C GLU A 348 -2.69 -0.30 -22.08
N TYR A 349 -2.14 -0.06 -20.88
CA TYR A 349 -2.08 -1.07 -19.85
C TYR A 349 -3.16 -0.86 -18.79
N GLU A 350 -4.03 -1.85 -18.68
CA GLU A 350 -4.94 -2.03 -17.56
C GLU A 350 -4.95 -3.52 -17.19
N PRO A 351 -4.61 -3.91 -15.95
CA PRO A 351 -4.76 -5.29 -15.52
C PRO A 351 -6.20 -5.76 -15.64
N PHE A 352 -6.43 -6.94 -16.20
CA PHE A 352 -7.76 -7.53 -16.28
C PHE A 352 -8.15 -8.09 -14.92
N SER A 353 -8.69 -7.22 -14.06
CA SER A 353 -9.20 -7.58 -12.74
C SER A 353 -10.61 -8.14 -12.91
N LEU A 354 -10.69 -9.47 -13.09
CA LEU A 354 -11.91 -10.18 -13.50
C LEU A 354 -12.99 -10.22 -12.42
N MET A 355 -12.68 -9.73 -11.21
CA MET A 355 -13.55 -9.72 -10.04
C MET A 355 -13.94 -11.13 -9.59
N ASP A 356 -15.09 -11.24 -8.93
CA ASP A 356 -15.67 -12.47 -8.39
C ASP A 356 -16.77 -13.03 -9.30
N THR A 357 -17.49 -14.06 -8.86
CA THR A 357 -18.55 -14.68 -9.66
C THR A 357 -19.74 -13.76 -9.93
N GLU A 358 -20.04 -12.85 -9.00
CA GLU A 358 -21.21 -11.96 -9.08
C GLU A 358 -20.92 -10.70 -9.91
N LEU A 359 -19.70 -10.14 -9.79
CA LEU A 359 -19.26 -8.95 -10.51
C LEU A 359 -18.40 -9.28 -11.74
N PHE A 360 -18.39 -10.55 -12.16
CA PHE A 360 -17.55 -11.05 -13.23
C PHE A 360 -17.69 -10.21 -14.50
N ARG A 361 -16.56 -9.72 -15.02
CA ARG A 361 -16.51 -8.97 -16.29
C ARG A 361 -15.86 -9.83 -17.37
N PRO A 362 -16.64 -10.36 -18.34
CA PRO A 362 -16.10 -11.28 -19.33
C PRO A 362 -15.25 -10.58 -20.39
N ARG A 363 -15.63 -9.38 -20.85
CA ARG A 363 -14.99 -8.71 -21.99
C ARG A 363 -14.15 -7.52 -21.55
N TRP A 364 -12.91 -7.48 -22.04
CA TRP A 364 -11.94 -6.41 -21.78
C TRP A 364 -11.37 -5.91 -23.09
N SER A 365 -11.37 -4.60 -23.28
CA SER A 365 -10.73 -3.94 -24.43
C SER A 365 -9.38 -3.36 -24.03
N PHE A 366 -8.46 -3.29 -24.97
CA PHE A 366 -7.17 -2.62 -24.80
C PHE A 366 -6.66 -2.12 -26.16
N ASN A 367 -5.85 -1.07 -26.12
CA ASN A 367 -5.28 -0.46 -27.32
C ASN A 367 -3.81 -0.85 -27.49
N ILE A 368 -3.44 -1.15 -28.74
CA ILE A 368 -2.05 -1.25 -29.18
C ILE A 368 -1.78 -0.09 -30.14
N THR A 369 -0.74 0.67 -29.89
CA THR A 369 -0.23 1.68 -30.82
C THR A 369 1.15 1.30 -31.30
N ASN A 370 1.34 1.30 -32.62
CA ASN A 370 2.64 1.15 -33.24
C ASN A 370 3.31 2.54 -33.34
N THR A 371 4.35 2.78 -32.57
CA THR A 371 5.12 4.04 -32.60
C THR A 371 6.36 3.98 -33.50
N GLY A 372 6.63 2.82 -34.09
CA GLY A 372 7.75 2.57 -34.98
C GLY A 372 7.54 3.09 -36.40
N GLY A 373 8.59 2.99 -37.21
CA GLY A 373 8.57 3.46 -38.62
C GLY A 373 8.08 2.43 -39.64
N ILE A 374 7.75 1.20 -39.21
CA ILE A 374 7.31 0.10 -40.06
C ILE A 374 6.10 -0.61 -39.45
N ALA A 375 5.30 -1.29 -40.28
CA ALA A 375 4.15 -2.05 -39.79
C ALA A 375 4.59 -3.26 -38.95
N HIS A 376 3.84 -3.56 -37.89
CA HIS A 376 4.07 -4.74 -37.04
C HIS A 376 2.85 -5.67 -37.09
N GLU A 377 3.10 -6.97 -37.21
CA GLU A 377 2.07 -7.99 -37.02
C GLU A 377 2.08 -8.48 -35.58
N TYR A 378 0.93 -8.40 -34.91
CA TYR A 378 0.76 -8.81 -33.51
C TYR A 378 0.03 -10.15 -33.38
N THR A 379 0.51 -10.97 -32.44
CA THR A 379 -0.06 -12.26 -32.06
C THR A 379 -0.27 -12.36 -30.55
N PHE A 380 -1.29 -13.11 -30.14
CA PHE A 380 -1.74 -13.17 -28.76
C PHE A 380 -1.65 -14.59 -28.22
N LYS A 381 -1.17 -14.74 -26.98
CA LYS A 381 -1.08 -16.05 -26.31
C LYS A 381 -1.46 -15.95 -24.85
N LEU A 382 -2.22 -16.93 -24.36
CA LEU A 382 -2.47 -17.07 -22.93
C LEU A 382 -1.26 -17.72 -22.25
N GLU A 383 -0.82 -17.13 -21.15
CA GLU A 383 0.14 -17.72 -20.23
C GLU A 383 -0.52 -17.90 -18.86
N PRO A 384 -1.02 -19.10 -18.54
CA PRO A 384 -1.52 -19.40 -17.21
C PRO A 384 -0.42 -19.25 -16.15
N GLN A 385 -0.77 -18.71 -14.99
CA GLN A 385 0.10 -18.63 -13.83
C GLN A 385 -0.61 -19.20 -12.60
N ALA A 386 0.12 -19.35 -11.49
CA ALA A 386 -0.41 -20.03 -10.30
C ALA A 386 -1.71 -19.38 -9.81
N GLY A 387 -2.77 -20.20 -9.68
CA GLY A 387 -3.93 -19.94 -8.85
C GLY A 387 -3.77 -20.59 -7.48
N PHE A 388 -4.68 -20.31 -6.55
CA PHE A 388 -4.62 -20.78 -5.16
C PHE A 388 -5.99 -21.03 -4.60
N ASN A 389 -6.10 -22.01 -3.72
CA ASN A 389 -7.19 -22.04 -2.75
C ASN A 389 -6.74 -21.22 -1.55
N ILE A 390 -7.50 -20.21 -1.15
CA ILE A 390 -7.13 -19.34 -0.01
C ILE A 390 -7.84 -19.75 1.28
N TYR A 391 -8.80 -20.66 1.20
CA TYR A 391 -9.53 -21.19 2.34
C TYR A 391 -9.40 -22.69 2.41
N ASP A 392 -9.29 -23.17 3.64
CA ASP A 392 -9.33 -24.58 4.01
C ASP A 392 -10.51 -24.78 4.98
N PRO A 393 -11.47 -25.68 4.70
CA PRO A 393 -12.61 -25.92 5.57
C PRO A 393 -12.27 -26.35 7.00
N GLU A 394 -11.08 -26.94 7.23
CA GLU A 394 -10.64 -27.40 8.55
C GLU A 394 -9.89 -26.30 9.32
N TYR A 395 -9.09 -25.47 8.63
CA TYR A 395 -8.18 -24.51 9.28
C TYR A 395 -8.51 -23.03 9.02
N GLY A 396 -9.49 -22.75 8.17
CA GLY A 396 -9.88 -21.41 7.74
C GLY A 396 -8.96 -20.82 6.67
N VAL A 397 -8.76 -19.50 6.68
CA VAL A 397 -7.91 -18.81 5.70
C VAL A 397 -6.46 -19.31 5.77
N ALA A 398 -5.97 -19.83 4.66
CA ALA A 398 -4.61 -20.35 4.53
C ALA A 398 -3.57 -19.24 4.78
N LEU A 399 -2.51 -19.60 5.50
CA LEU A 399 -1.34 -18.73 5.65
C LEU A 399 -0.53 -18.72 4.35
N LEU A 400 0.13 -17.60 4.04
CA LEU A 400 0.86 -17.42 2.78
C LEU A 400 1.90 -18.52 2.51
N TYR A 401 2.55 -19.06 3.54
CA TYR A 401 3.54 -20.14 3.36
C TYR A 401 2.91 -21.53 3.18
N ALA A 402 1.60 -21.65 3.43
CA ALA A 402 0.82 -22.88 3.34
C ALA A 402 -0.02 -22.93 2.05
N ILE A 403 -0.06 -21.86 1.25
CA ILE A 403 -0.75 -21.90 -0.05
C ILE A 403 0.04 -22.80 -1.02
N GLU A 404 -0.69 -23.66 -1.71
CA GLU A 404 -0.15 -24.53 -2.74
C GLU A 404 -0.62 -24.04 -4.12
N PRO A 405 0.28 -23.88 -5.10
CA PRO A 405 -0.08 -23.39 -6.42
C PRO A 405 -0.92 -24.43 -7.18
N LYS A 406 -1.99 -23.96 -7.81
CA LYS A 406 -2.90 -24.74 -8.66
C LYS A 406 -2.96 -24.18 -10.08
N ASN A 407 -3.26 -25.05 -11.04
CA ASN A 407 -3.56 -24.66 -12.42
C ASN A 407 -5.06 -24.41 -12.56
N ILE A 408 -5.52 -23.23 -12.15
CA ILE A 408 -6.91 -22.80 -12.33
C ILE A 408 -6.91 -21.85 -13.53
N VAL A 409 -7.36 -22.33 -14.68
CA VAL A 409 -7.25 -21.60 -15.95
C VAL A 409 -8.66 -21.35 -16.52
N PRO A 410 -9.06 -20.09 -16.71
CA PRO A 410 -10.36 -19.80 -17.30
C PRO A 410 -10.38 -20.14 -18.80
N PRO A 411 -11.55 -20.41 -19.38
CA PRO A 411 -11.70 -20.37 -20.84
C PRO A 411 -11.45 -18.95 -21.34
N VAL A 412 -10.67 -18.79 -22.40
CA VAL A 412 -10.29 -17.47 -22.96
C VAL A 412 -10.42 -17.46 -24.47
N ARG A 413 -11.05 -16.42 -25.01
CA ARG A 413 -11.02 -16.08 -26.44
C ARG A 413 -10.11 -14.87 -26.63
N LEU A 414 -8.97 -15.12 -27.29
CA LEU A 414 -7.98 -14.10 -27.63
C LEU A 414 -8.32 -13.41 -28.96
N PRO A 415 -7.81 -12.19 -29.21
CA PRO A 415 -7.88 -11.56 -30.52
C PRO A 415 -7.20 -12.42 -31.60
N HIS A 416 -7.65 -12.27 -32.84
CA HIS A 416 -6.92 -12.80 -33.99
C HIS A 416 -5.64 -11.98 -34.23
N ARG A 417 -4.72 -12.53 -35.04
CA ARG A 417 -3.57 -11.77 -35.52
C ARG A 417 -4.00 -10.49 -36.22
N VAL A 418 -3.24 -9.42 -36.04
CA VAL A 418 -3.56 -8.09 -36.59
C VAL A 418 -2.28 -7.40 -37.04
N LEU A 419 -2.33 -6.77 -38.22
CA LEU A 419 -1.30 -5.87 -38.69
C LEU A 419 -1.66 -4.44 -38.24
N ILE A 420 -0.69 -3.71 -37.69
CA ILE A 420 -0.86 -2.31 -37.27
C ILE A 420 0.19 -1.45 -37.97
N GLU A 421 -0.27 -0.48 -38.74
CA GLU A 421 0.57 0.42 -39.52
C GLU A 421 1.33 1.43 -38.63
N PRO A 422 2.44 2.03 -39.11
CA PRO A 422 3.15 3.08 -38.38
C PRO A 422 2.24 4.21 -37.91
N GLY A 423 2.30 4.54 -36.62
CA GLY A 423 1.48 5.57 -35.98
C GLY A 423 0.01 5.18 -35.77
N GLU A 424 -0.42 3.98 -36.19
CA GLU A 424 -1.79 3.52 -36.02
C GLU A 424 -2.02 2.96 -34.61
N THR A 425 -3.21 3.25 -34.06
CA THR A 425 -3.75 2.61 -32.86
C THR A 425 -4.88 1.66 -33.24
N ARG A 426 -4.84 0.42 -32.73
CA ARG A 426 -5.93 -0.55 -32.85
C ARG A 426 -6.46 -0.95 -31.48
N GLU A 427 -7.77 -0.85 -31.33
CA GLU A 427 -8.50 -1.43 -30.21
C GLU A 427 -8.72 -2.94 -30.45
N LEU A 428 -8.43 -3.74 -29.44
CA LEU A 428 -8.58 -5.19 -29.43
C LEU A 428 -9.33 -5.60 -28.17
N SER A 429 -9.88 -6.81 -28.14
CA SER A 429 -10.56 -7.31 -26.94
C SER A 429 -10.28 -8.78 -26.65
N VAL A 430 -10.17 -9.11 -25.36
CA VAL A 430 -10.11 -10.48 -24.83
C VAL A 430 -11.43 -10.77 -24.13
N THR A 431 -11.94 -12.00 -24.30
CA THR A 431 -13.10 -12.48 -23.55
C THR A 431 -12.73 -13.66 -22.67
N PHE A 432 -13.00 -13.56 -21.37
CA PHE A 432 -12.84 -14.60 -20.37
C PHE A 432 -14.20 -15.23 -20.04
N GLY A 433 -14.20 -16.50 -19.65
CA GLY A 433 -15.28 -17.10 -18.87
C GLY A 433 -14.79 -17.49 -17.48
N LEU A 434 -15.71 -17.93 -16.62
CA LEU A 434 -15.36 -18.46 -15.32
C LEU A 434 -14.65 -19.83 -15.50
N PRO A 435 -13.60 -20.12 -14.72
CA PRO A 435 -13.00 -21.45 -14.69
C PRO A 435 -13.98 -22.47 -14.10
N ASP A 436 -13.64 -23.76 -14.17
CA ASP A 436 -14.26 -24.75 -13.29
C ASP A 436 -13.75 -24.54 -11.85
N PHE A 437 -14.65 -24.54 -10.86
CA PHE A 437 -14.33 -24.15 -9.49
C PHE A 437 -15.13 -24.92 -8.43
N ASP A 438 -14.52 -24.99 -7.26
CA ASP A 438 -15.13 -25.44 -6.01
C ASP A 438 -14.98 -24.27 -5.02
N ASP A 439 -16.08 -23.55 -4.79
CA ASP A 439 -16.08 -22.28 -4.06
C ASP A 439 -15.91 -22.47 -2.54
N ASP A 440 -16.06 -23.69 -2.02
CA ASP A 440 -15.76 -24.03 -0.62
C ASP A 440 -14.30 -23.72 -0.23
N TYR A 441 -13.40 -23.61 -1.22
CA TYR A 441 -11.98 -23.33 -1.00
C TYR A 441 -11.54 -21.91 -1.38
N LEU A 442 -12.49 -21.06 -1.77
CA LEU A 442 -12.24 -19.69 -2.22
C LEU A 442 -11.12 -19.58 -3.28
N PRO A 443 -11.25 -20.21 -4.46
CA PRO A 443 -10.19 -20.25 -5.45
C PRO A 443 -9.89 -18.89 -6.08
N LEU A 444 -8.63 -18.48 -6.09
CA LEU A 444 -8.07 -17.41 -6.90
C LEU A 444 -7.41 -17.98 -8.16
N TYR A 445 -7.66 -17.39 -9.32
CA TYR A 445 -7.09 -17.80 -10.60
C TYR A 445 -6.42 -16.62 -11.30
N SER A 446 -5.37 -16.89 -12.09
CA SER A 446 -4.59 -15.81 -12.68
C SER A 446 -3.69 -16.22 -13.85
N GLY A 447 -3.17 -15.24 -14.58
CA GLY A 447 -2.21 -15.44 -15.65
C GLY A 447 -1.92 -14.15 -16.42
N LYS A 448 -1.44 -14.29 -17.65
CA LYS A 448 -1.18 -13.16 -18.55
C LYS A 448 -1.69 -13.42 -19.96
N VAL A 449 -2.12 -12.36 -20.62
CA VAL A 449 -2.20 -12.31 -22.09
C VAL A 449 -0.87 -11.75 -22.57
N LEU A 450 -0.13 -12.55 -23.32
CA LEU A 450 1.11 -12.18 -23.99
C LEU A 450 0.80 -11.57 -25.35
N ILE A 451 1.40 -10.42 -25.63
CA ILE A 451 1.32 -9.69 -26.89
C ILE A 451 2.70 -9.76 -27.52
N ASN A 452 2.82 -10.46 -28.64
CA ASN A 452 4.07 -10.60 -29.37
C ASN A 452 3.98 -9.90 -30.72
N SER A 453 5.01 -9.14 -31.10
CA SER A 453 5.18 -8.69 -32.48
C SER A 453 6.06 -9.66 -33.27
N ASP A 454 5.91 -9.64 -34.59
CA ASP A 454 6.79 -10.29 -35.57
C ASP A 454 8.24 -9.75 -35.55
N HIS A 455 8.49 -8.64 -34.85
CA HIS A 455 9.81 -8.04 -34.65
C HIS A 455 10.44 -8.40 -33.30
N GLY A 456 9.88 -9.40 -32.61
CA GLY A 456 10.44 -9.96 -31.37
C GLY A 456 10.07 -9.19 -30.11
N GLU A 457 9.17 -8.22 -30.20
CA GLU A 457 8.66 -7.53 -29.01
C GLU A 457 7.70 -8.41 -28.23
N LYS A 458 7.82 -8.41 -26.90
CA LYS A 458 7.01 -9.21 -25.99
C LYS A 458 6.54 -8.39 -24.79
N LEU A 459 5.26 -8.06 -24.78
CA LEU A 459 4.57 -7.35 -23.71
C LEU A 459 3.49 -8.24 -23.10
N ALA A 460 2.98 -7.86 -21.93
CA ALA A 460 1.92 -8.62 -21.27
C ALA A 460 0.90 -7.72 -20.55
N ILE A 461 -0.35 -8.19 -20.51
CA ILE A 461 -1.40 -7.72 -19.60
C ILE A 461 -1.75 -8.87 -18.66
N PRO A 462 -1.63 -8.70 -17.32
CA PRO A 462 -2.01 -9.74 -16.39
C PRO A 462 -3.52 -9.79 -16.23
N TYR A 463 -4.05 -10.97 -15.92
CA TYR A 463 -5.43 -11.17 -15.49
C TYR A 463 -5.47 -11.91 -14.16
N GLY A 464 -6.54 -11.68 -13.40
CA GLY A 464 -6.80 -12.39 -12.16
C GLY A 464 -8.22 -12.20 -11.68
N GLY A 465 -8.77 -13.22 -11.03
CA GLY A 465 -10.12 -13.19 -10.46
C GLY A 465 -10.29 -14.17 -9.30
N ALA A 466 -11.43 -14.05 -8.63
CA ALA A 466 -11.92 -14.94 -7.59
C ALA A 466 -13.04 -15.81 -8.19
N ALA A 467 -12.97 -17.12 -8.01
CA ALA A 467 -14.00 -18.06 -8.47
C ALA A 467 -14.85 -18.51 -7.27
N TYR A 468 -15.43 -17.53 -6.59
CA TYR A 468 -16.37 -17.65 -5.48
C TYR A 468 -17.17 -16.35 -5.35
N ASP A 469 -18.30 -16.38 -4.66
CA ASP A 469 -19.06 -15.18 -4.28
C ASP A 469 -18.42 -14.55 -3.04
N THR A 470 -17.90 -13.34 -3.20
CA THR A 470 -17.11 -12.70 -2.16
C THR A 470 -17.94 -12.23 -0.97
N GLU A 471 -19.22 -11.90 -1.18
CA GLU A 471 -20.12 -11.50 -0.11
C GLU A 471 -20.48 -12.68 0.78
N LYS A 472 -20.69 -13.86 0.19
CA LYS A 472 -20.93 -15.11 0.94
C LYS A 472 -19.68 -15.62 1.64
N ALA A 473 -18.53 -15.49 1.00
CA ALA A 473 -17.26 -16.00 1.53
C ALA A 473 -16.83 -15.33 2.85
N PHE A 474 -17.22 -14.07 3.07
CA PHE A 474 -16.75 -13.23 4.18
C PHE A 474 -17.89 -12.68 5.05
N ASP A 475 -18.90 -13.50 5.31
CA ASP A 475 -20.10 -13.14 6.07
C ASP A 475 -19.78 -12.71 7.54
N ASN A 476 -18.83 -13.38 8.21
CA ASN A 476 -18.44 -13.07 9.58
C ASN A 476 -17.06 -12.40 9.64
N MET A 477 -17.02 -11.11 9.95
CA MET A 477 -15.79 -10.35 10.18
C MET A 477 -15.16 -10.68 11.50
N PHE A 478 -15.94 -10.91 12.56
CA PHE A 478 -15.41 -11.16 13.88
C PHE A 478 -15.35 -12.67 14.15
N ILE A 479 -14.16 -13.18 14.49
CA ILE A 479 -14.00 -14.60 14.89
C ILE A 479 -14.79 -14.88 16.16
N VAL A 480 -14.77 -13.91 17.07
CA VAL A 480 -15.57 -13.86 18.29
C VAL A 480 -16.16 -12.46 18.33
N ASP A 481 -17.45 -12.37 18.68
CA ASP A 481 -18.12 -11.08 18.87
C ASP A 481 -17.24 -10.15 19.71
N PRO A 482 -17.02 -8.89 19.27
CA PRO A 482 -16.32 -7.91 20.05
C PRO A 482 -16.97 -7.77 21.43
N PHE A 483 -16.15 -7.57 22.45
CA PHE A 483 -16.62 -7.54 23.82
C PHE A 483 -15.98 -6.39 24.57
N VAL A 484 -16.75 -5.85 25.53
CA VAL A 484 -16.21 -4.97 26.55
C VAL A 484 -15.44 -5.86 27.53
N THR A 485 -14.14 -5.61 27.68
CA THR A 485 -13.21 -6.55 28.32
C THR A 485 -13.36 -6.70 29.83
N ASP A 486 -14.19 -5.86 30.45
CA ASP A 486 -14.60 -5.99 31.84
C ASP A 486 -16.14 -6.07 31.92
N PRO A 487 -16.72 -7.28 31.78
CA PRO A 487 -18.17 -7.51 31.78
C PRO A 487 -18.79 -7.41 33.18
N ASP A 488 -17.97 -7.35 34.24
CA ASP A 488 -18.40 -7.13 35.63
C ASP A 488 -18.43 -5.63 35.99
N LYS A 489 -18.11 -4.73 35.04
CA LYS A 489 -18.40 -3.30 35.20
C LYS A 489 -19.89 -3.06 35.01
N ASP A 490 -20.59 -2.63 36.06
CA ASP A 490 -21.87 -1.93 35.94
C ASP A 490 -21.73 -0.93 34.79
N SER A 491 -22.62 -0.96 33.79
CA SER A 491 -22.52 -0.27 32.49
C SER A 491 -22.53 1.27 32.59
N ALA A 492 -21.79 1.84 33.54
CA ALA A 492 -21.76 3.22 33.96
C ALA A 492 -20.30 3.72 34.06
N TRP A 493 -19.99 4.84 33.40
CA TRP A 493 -18.66 5.43 33.33
C TRP A 493 -18.73 6.93 33.58
N SER A 494 -17.79 7.48 34.36
CA SER A 494 -17.65 8.94 34.52
C SER A 494 -16.57 9.54 33.60
N PHE A 495 -15.70 8.67 33.09
CA PHE A 495 -14.48 8.99 32.35
C PHE A 495 -13.51 9.89 33.12
N ASN A 496 -13.51 9.76 34.45
CA ASN A 496 -12.66 10.53 35.35
C ASN A 496 -11.45 9.71 35.80
N ILE A 497 -10.41 9.76 34.98
CA ILE A 497 -9.17 9.00 35.20
C ILE A 497 -8.34 9.50 36.39
N ASP A 498 -8.60 10.71 36.89
CA ASP A 498 -7.92 11.25 38.08
C ASP A 498 -8.42 10.55 39.36
N ILE A 499 -9.64 10.01 39.32
CA ILE A 499 -10.26 9.26 40.42
C ILE A 499 -10.03 7.75 40.25
N ASP A 500 -10.25 7.25 39.03
CA ASP A 500 -10.05 5.85 38.67
C ASP A 500 -9.40 5.73 37.29
N ALA A 501 -8.12 5.38 37.25
CA ALA A 501 -7.37 5.21 36.01
C ALA A 501 -7.95 4.13 35.07
N SER A 502 -8.86 3.27 35.55
CA SER A 502 -9.57 2.26 34.76
C SER A 502 -10.98 2.71 34.32
N ASP A 503 -11.36 3.97 34.54
CA ASP A 503 -12.67 4.53 34.18
C ASP A 503 -12.74 4.92 32.70
N PHE A 504 -12.71 3.91 31.85
CA PHE A 504 -12.89 4.00 30.41
C PHE A 504 -13.52 2.71 29.86
N ILE A 505 -14.00 2.79 28.63
CA ILE A 505 -14.52 1.63 27.91
C ILE A 505 -13.40 1.05 27.05
N GLU A 506 -13.10 -0.22 27.26
CA GLU A 506 -12.22 -1.01 26.40
C GLU A 506 -13.07 -1.96 25.55
N ILE A 507 -12.94 -1.90 24.23
CA ILE A 507 -13.48 -2.91 23.32
C ILE A 507 -12.31 -3.73 22.78
N GLY A 508 -12.36 -5.04 23.03
CA GLY A 508 -11.50 -6.03 22.40
C GLY A 508 -12.26 -6.78 21.31
N GLY A 509 -11.63 -6.98 20.16
CA GLY A 509 -12.22 -7.75 19.07
C GLY A 509 -11.16 -8.38 18.17
N ARG A 510 -11.48 -9.51 17.54
CA ARG A 510 -10.58 -10.14 16.57
C ARG A 510 -11.24 -10.28 15.21
N THR A 511 -10.72 -9.58 14.22
CA THR A 511 -11.19 -9.67 12.84
C THR A 511 -10.57 -10.89 12.13
N SER A 512 -11.39 -11.61 11.38
CA SER A 512 -11.05 -12.71 10.46
C SER A 512 -10.44 -12.19 9.16
N TYR A 513 -10.75 -10.95 8.79
CA TYR A 513 -10.35 -10.32 7.54
C TYR A 513 -9.98 -8.85 7.76
N ALA A 514 -9.21 -8.27 6.85
CA ALA A 514 -9.02 -6.83 6.82
C ALA A 514 -10.34 -6.13 6.46
N CYS A 515 -10.59 -4.95 7.01
CA CYS A 515 -11.76 -4.14 6.65
C CYS A 515 -11.36 -2.74 6.22
N ASP A 516 -12.07 -2.19 5.21
CA ASP A 516 -11.88 -0.78 4.85
C ASP A 516 -12.45 0.15 5.92
N ASN A 517 -13.52 -0.24 6.61
CA ASN A 517 -14.14 0.58 7.65
C ASN A 517 -14.37 -0.24 8.90
N LEU A 518 -13.78 0.21 10.00
CA LEU A 518 -14.18 -0.17 11.34
C LEU A 518 -14.84 1.05 11.99
N ARG A 519 -16.01 0.88 12.59
CA ARG A 519 -16.81 1.95 13.18
C ARG A 519 -17.15 1.65 14.62
N TRP A 520 -17.10 2.70 15.44
CA TRP A 520 -17.65 2.73 16.77
C TRP A 520 -18.52 3.98 16.89
N ASP A 521 -19.83 3.76 16.89
CA ASP A 521 -20.86 4.80 16.80
C ASP A 521 -21.73 4.80 18.06
N ILE A 522 -22.06 5.99 18.54
CA ILE A 522 -22.89 6.21 19.74
C ILE A 522 -24.24 6.79 19.33
N PHE A 523 -25.30 6.24 19.90
CA PHE A 523 -26.69 6.57 19.65
C PHE A 523 -27.46 6.84 20.95
N GLU A 524 -28.62 7.48 20.83
CA GLU A 524 -29.59 7.65 21.92
C GLU A 524 -30.02 6.29 22.51
N GLN A 525 -30.43 6.29 23.79
CA GLN A 525 -30.91 5.09 24.46
C GLN A 525 -32.07 4.43 23.70
N GLY A 526 -32.00 3.11 23.51
CA GLY A 526 -33.06 2.34 22.87
C GLY A 526 -33.07 2.44 21.35
N TRP A 527 -32.01 3.00 20.76
CA TRP A 527 -31.80 2.98 19.32
C TRP A 527 -31.81 1.54 18.76
N SER A 528 -32.36 1.39 17.55
CA SER A 528 -32.48 0.11 16.84
C SER A 528 -31.75 0.17 15.51
N GLU A 529 -31.12 -0.95 15.12
CA GLU A 529 -30.41 -1.11 13.84
C GLU A 529 -31.29 -0.76 12.62
N SER A 530 -32.61 -0.93 12.72
CA SER A 530 -33.57 -0.53 11.67
C SER A 530 -33.56 0.96 11.30
N LEU A 531 -33.02 1.82 12.18
CA LEU A 531 -32.89 3.26 11.96
C LEU A 531 -31.51 3.65 11.38
N TRP A 532 -30.62 2.67 11.20
CA TRP A 532 -29.25 2.92 10.76
C TRP A 532 -29.22 3.45 9.32
N THR A 533 -28.38 4.47 9.11
CA THR A 533 -28.18 5.07 7.78
C THR A 533 -26.72 5.45 7.60
N TYR A 534 -26.25 5.39 6.35
CA TYR A 534 -24.88 5.74 6.00
C TYR A 534 -24.83 6.90 4.99
N PRO A 535 -23.87 7.83 5.13
CA PRO A 535 -23.07 8.05 6.35
C PRO A 535 -23.96 8.58 7.48
N PRO A 536 -23.76 8.16 8.74
CA PRO A 536 -24.55 8.67 9.85
C PRO A 536 -24.29 10.16 10.06
N ARG A 537 -25.34 10.91 10.46
CA ARG A 537 -25.28 12.37 10.65
C ARG A 537 -25.72 12.72 12.05
N VAL A 538 -24.92 13.54 12.74
CA VAL A 538 -25.19 13.93 14.14
C VAL A 538 -26.61 14.54 14.26
N GLY A 539 -27.38 14.07 15.24
CA GLY A 539 -28.76 14.49 15.48
C GLY A 539 -29.81 13.91 14.53
N ARG A 540 -29.46 12.94 13.69
CA ARG A 540 -30.40 12.20 12.83
C ARG A 540 -30.49 10.74 13.25
N HIS A 541 -31.70 10.21 13.31
CA HIS A 541 -31.97 8.81 13.66
C HIS A 541 -31.27 8.37 14.95
N GLY A 542 -31.23 9.26 15.96
CA GLY A 542 -30.61 9.01 17.26
C GLY A 542 -29.08 9.01 17.27
N PHE A 543 -28.38 9.29 16.15
CA PHE A 543 -26.91 9.29 16.13
C PHE A 543 -26.32 10.50 16.87
N ILE A 544 -25.54 10.23 17.92
CA ILE A 544 -24.87 11.24 18.74
C ILE A 544 -23.49 11.59 18.15
N GLY A 545 -22.75 10.59 17.70
CA GLY A 545 -21.43 10.77 17.13
C GLY A 545 -20.61 9.48 17.15
N SER A 546 -19.50 9.47 16.42
CA SER A 546 -18.54 8.36 16.48
C SER A 546 -17.62 8.54 17.68
N ALA A 547 -17.27 7.44 18.33
CA ALA A 547 -16.29 7.41 19.40
C ALA A 547 -14.88 7.74 18.87
N THR A 548 -13.96 7.93 19.79
CA THR A 548 -12.53 7.96 19.51
C THR A 548 -11.83 6.82 20.23
N THR A 549 -10.66 6.43 19.77
CA THR A 549 -9.75 5.56 20.54
C THR A 549 -8.48 6.32 20.86
N MET A 550 -7.84 6.04 22.00
CA MET A 550 -6.44 6.42 22.21
C MET A 550 -5.58 5.85 21.07
N ARG A 551 -4.65 6.65 20.52
CA ARG A 551 -3.90 6.33 19.29
C ARG A 551 -3.17 4.99 19.33
N ASP A 552 -2.65 4.62 20.48
CA ASP A 552 -1.77 3.47 20.67
C ASP A 552 -2.34 2.45 21.69
N ALA A 553 -3.67 2.41 21.85
CA ALA A 553 -4.34 1.49 22.79
C ALA A 553 -3.94 0.01 22.60
N GLU A 554 -3.61 -0.39 21.37
CA GLU A 554 -3.19 -1.76 21.05
C GLU A 554 -1.74 -2.08 21.49
N GLU A 555 -0.92 -1.07 21.82
CA GLU A 555 0.48 -1.26 22.21
C GLU A 555 0.66 -1.49 23.70
N PHE A 556 -0.29 -1.05 24.52
CA PHE A 556 -0.20 -1.07 25.97
C PHE A 556 -1.05 -2.19 26.58
N TRP A 557 -0.51 -2.85 27.60
CA TRP A 557 -1.26 -3.85 28.36
C TRP A 557 -2.25 -3.24 29.36
N PHE A 558 -2.08 -1.96 29.70
CA PHE A 558 -2.90 -1.20 30.63
C PHE A 558 -2.68 0.30 30.41
N PHE A 559 -3.65 1.12 30.82
CA PHE A 559 -3.53 2.57 30.79
C PHE A 559 -2.67 3.08 31.95
N ASP A 560 -1.60 3.82 31.62
CA ASP A 560 -0.75 4.52 32.58
C ASP A 560 -0.87 6.04 32.36
N PRO A 561 -1.53 6.78 33.28
CA PRO A 561 -1.74 8.22 33.13
C PRO A 561 -0.44 9.05 33.13
N THR A 562 0.70 8.47 33.52
CA THR A 562 2.01 9.14 33.47
C THR A 562 2.69 9.03 32.11
N ALA A 563 2.34 8.01 31.32
CA ALA A 563 2.93 7.70 30.03
C ALA A 563 1.96 7.86 28.85
N ASN A 564 0.66 7.85 29.09
CA ASN A 564 -0.38 7.90 28.07
C ASN A 564 -1.19 9.19 28.16
N ASP A 565 -1.51 9.79 27.01
CA ASP A 565 -2.42 10.93 26.92
C ASP A 565 -3.80 10.45 26.41
N PRO A 566 -4.85 10.42 27.26
CA PRO A 566 -6.19 10.00 26.84
C PRO A 566 -6.83 10.95 25.80
N ASN A 567 -6.27 12.14 25.59
CA ASN A 567 -6.74 13.10 24.59
C ASN A 567 -6.01 12.97 23.24
N ASP A 568 -4.88 12.25 23.15
CA ASP A 568 -4.29 11.88 21.86
C ASP A 568 -5.04 10.69 21.28
N THR A 569 -5.97 11.03 20.40
CA THR A 569 -6.98 10.10 19.93
C THR A 569 -7.00 9.98 18.41
N LEU A 570 -7.27 8.78 17.93
CA LEU A 570 -7.76 8.51 16.59
C LEU A 570 -9.29 8.55 16.57
N THR A 571 -9.87 9.05 15.48
CA THR A 571 -11.32 9.18 15.31
C THR A 571 -11.88 8.07 14.45
N PHE A 572 -12.97 7.42 14.88
CA PHE A 572 -13.72 6.52 14.01
C PHE A 572 -14.48 7.30 12.92
N PRO A 573 -14.70 6.74 11.72
CA PRO A 573 -14.31 5.39 11.27
C PRO A 573 -12.79 5.24 11.11
N LEU A 574 -12.24 4.13 11.61
CA LEU A 574 -10.87 3.73 11.30
C LEU A 574 -10.87 3.05 9.92
N LYS A 575 -9.89 3.43 9.09
CA LYS A 575 -9.79 2.96 7.70
C LYS A 575 -8.71 1.90 7.53
N GLN A 576 -8.89 0.96 6.60
CA GLN A 576 -7.88 -0.04 6.21
C GLN A 576 -7.27 -0.80 7.40
N GLN A 577 -8.15 -1.29 8.26
CA GLN A 577 -7.76 -2.09 9.42
C GLN A 577 -7.34 -3.48 8.95
N SER A 578 -6.19 -3.94 9.44
CA SER A 578 -5.68 -5.27 9.12
C SER A 578 -6.48 -6.34 9.84
N ARG A 579 -6.47 -7.57 9.31
CA ARG A 579 -6.90 -8.74 10.06
C ARG A 579 -6.11 -8.83 11.37
N GLY A 580 -6.77 -9.09 12.49
CA GLY A 580 -6.07 -9.36 13.73
C GLY A 580 -6.85 -9.02 14.98
N PHE A 581 -6.16 -9.04 16.10
CA PHE A 581 -6.70 -8.57 17.35
C PHE A 581 -6.61 -7.05 17.40
N HIS A 582 -7.68 -6.44 17.89
CA HIS A 582 -7.83 -5.01 18.03
C HIS A 582 -8.28 -4.66 19.45
N VAL A 583 -7.74 -3.57 19.98
CA VAL A 583 -8.07 -3.02 21.29
C VAL A 583 -8.29 -1.53 21.14
N PHE A 584 -9.44 -1.06 21.63
CA PHE A 584 -9.80 0.35 21.57
C PHE A 584 -10.17 0.87 22.95
N TRP A 585 -9.61 2.01 23.33
CA TRP A 585 -9.89 2.67 24.61
C TRP A 585 -10.61 3.99 24.39
N TRP A 586 -11.82 4.11 24.92
CA TRP A 586 -12.64 5.29 24.78
C TRP A 586 -12.90 5.98 26.12
N PHE A 587 -12.47 7.24 26.20
CA PHE A 587 -12.56 8.12 27.38
C PHE A 587 -13.69 9.17 27.24
N GLY A 588 -14.73 8.86 26.46
CA GLY A 588 -15.91 9.72 26.29
C GLY A 588 -15.76 10.87 25.27
N LYS A 589 -14.61 11.00 24.59
CA LYS A 589 -14.41 12.00 23.52
C LYS A 589 -15.03 11.52 22.21
N LEU A 590 -15.76 12.38 21.51
CA LEU A 590 -16.38 12.10 20.22
C LEU A 590 -15.50 12.62 19.07
N ALA A 591 -15.70 12.08 17.87
CA ALA A 591 -14.91 12.41 16.68
C ALA A 591 -14.98 13.90 16.28
N ASN A 592 -16.01 14.63 16.70
CA ASN A 592 -16.13 16.09 16.50
C ASN A 592 -15.34 16.91 17.54
N GLY A 593 -14.59 16.26 18.44
CA GLY A 593 -13.81 16.90 19.50
C GLY A 593 -14.57 17.20 20.79
N THR A 594 -15.89 17.01 20.82
CA THR A 594 -16.71 17.21 22.03
C THR A 594 -16.63 16.02 22.98
N ARG A 595 -17.03 16.20 24.23
CA ARG A 595 -17.22 15.10 25.19
C ARG A 595 -18.70 14.70 25.24
N ILE A 596 -18.95 13.41 25.41
CA ILE A 596 -20.29 12.88 25.61
C ILE A 596 -20.90 13.42 26.92
N ALA A 597 -22.16 13.82 26.87
CA ALA A 597 -22.88 14.33 28.03
C ALA A 597 -23.34 13.17 28.95
N PRO A 598 -23.55 13.41 30.26
CA PRO A 598 -24.19 12.43 31.14
C PRO A 598 -25.56 12.00 30.61
N GLY A 599 -25.85 10.71 30.67
CA GLY A 599 -27.07 10.13 30.10
C GLY A 599 -26.93 8.65 29.77
N ASN A 600 -27.98 8.07 29.19
CA ASN A 600 -27.96 6.69 28.72
C ASN A 600 -27.88 6.66 27.19
N TYR A 601 -27.13 5.71 26.65
CA TYR A 601 -26.86 5.59 25.23
C TYR A 601 -26.78 4.14 24.79
N THR A 602 -26.90 3.93 23.50
CA THR A 602 -26.64 2.66 22.82
C THR A 602 -25.42 2.82 21.92
N MET A 603 -24.52 1.84 21.88
CA MET A 603 -23.35 1.84 21.01
C MET A 603 -23.42 0.74 19.96
N ARG A 604 -22.88 1.06 18.78
CA ARG A 604 -22.74 0.15 17.64
C ARG A 604 -21.27 0.06 17.26
N PHE A 605 -20.73 -1.15 17.37
CA PHE A 605 -19.38 -1.46 16.88
C PHE A 605 -19.49 -2.37 15.66
N ALA A 606 -18.93 -1.95 14.53
CA ALA A 606 -19.16 -2.64 13.26
C ALA A 606 -17.96 -2.60 12.33
N ALA A 607 -17.69 -3.71 11.66
CA ALA A 607 -16.70 -3.82 10.60
C ALA A 607 -17.42 -3.99 9.26
N LEU A 608 -17.05 -3.17 8.27
CA LEU A 608 -17.49 -3.38 6.90
C LEU A 608 -16.82 -4.66 6.38
N ARG A 609 -17.63 -5.62 5.93
CA ARG A 609 -17.13 -6.85 5.32
C ARG A 609 -16.24 -6.52 4.11
N PRO A 610 -15.22 -7.35 3.79
CA PRO A 610 -14.55 -7.27 2.50
C PRO A 610 -15.59 -7.08 1.41
N TYR A 611 -15.35 -6.14 0.49
CA TYR A 611 -16.23 -5.86 -0.65
C TYR A 611 -17.62 -5.26 -0.30
N GLY A 612 -17.95 -5.14 0.98
CA GLY A 612 -19.22 -4.61 1.46
C GLY A 612 -19.54 -3.21 0.96
N ASN A 613 -20.80 -2.97 0.59
CA ASN A 613 -21.29 -1.63 0.29
C ASN A 613 -21.65 -0.94 1.61
N PRO A 614 -20.96 0.15 2.01
CA PRO A 614 -21.22 0.80 3.28
C PRO A 614 -22.63 1.38 3.40
N ASN A 615 -23.36 1.54 2.29
CA ASN A 615 -24.74 2.02 2.30
C ASN A 615 -25.78 0.93 2.61
N ILE A 616 -25.38 -0.34 2.70
CA ILE A 616 -26.27 -1.46 3.00
C ILE A 616 -25.91 -1.99 4.39
N SER A 617 -26.85 -1.98 5.33
CA SER A 617 -26.60 -2.37 6.73
C SER A 617 -26.06 -3.79 6.85
N ASP A 618 -26.61 -4.71 6.06
CA ASP A 618 -26.25 -6.14 6.08
C ASP A 618 -24.82 -6.42 5.61
N HIS A 619 -24.15 -5.45 4.96
CA HIS A 619 -22.75 -5.58 4.57
C HIS A 619 -21.79 -5.21 5.72
N TRP A 620 -22.32 -4.78 6.87
CA TRP A 620 -21.58 -4.58 8.10
C TRP A 620 -21.80 -5.78 9.00
N ASP A 621 -20.70 -6.39 9.43
CA ASP A 621 -20.76 -7.28 10.57
C ASP A 621 -20.75 -6.42 11.84
N VAL A 622 -21.77 -6.60 12.68
CA VAL A 622 -22.05 -5.75 13.85
C VAL A 622 -21.91 -6.59 15.11
N MET A 623 -21.31 -6.01 16.14
CA MET A 623 -21.25 -6.61 17.46
C MET A 623 -22.66 -6.90 17.99
N ASN A 624 -23.00 -8.19 18.17
CA ASN A 624 -24.36 -8.64 18.50
C ASN A 624 -24.68 -8.68 20.01
N SER A 625 -23.75 -8.31 20.89
CA SER A 625 -23.93 -8.42 22.35
C SER A 625 -24.87 -7.33 22.92
N PRO A 626 -26.09 -7.68 23.39
CA PRO A 626 -27.09 -6.70 23.84
C PRO A 626 -26.68 -6.02 25.15
N THR A 627 -26.10 -6.78 26.09
CA THR A 627 -25.61 -6.27 27.38
C THR A 627 -24.37 -5.39 27.24
N ALA A 628 -23.58 -5.57 26.19
CA ALA A 628 -22.44 -4.70 25.90
C ALA A 628 -22.85 -3.43 25.14
N SER A 629 -24.03 -3.35 24.53
CA SER A 629 -24.40 -2.19 23.70
C SER A 629 -24.95 -0.99 24.49
N SER A 630 -25.42 -1.17 25.72
CA SER A 630 -25.98 -0.09 26.53
C SER A 630 -24.92 0.53 27.44
N ILE A 631 -24.82 1.86 27.43
CA ILE A 631 -23.88 2.60 28.27
C ILE A 631 -24.58 3.73 29.03
N GLN A 632 -24.19 3.93 30.28
CA GLN A 632 -24.57 5.05 31.12
C GLN A 632 -23.33 5.93 31.32
N VAL A 633 -23.47 7.22 31.04
CA VAL A 633 -22.45 8.23 31.31
C VAL A 633 -22.87 8.99 32.55
N LEU A 634 -22.03 8.93 33.58
CA LEU A 634 -22.23 9.64 34.84
C LEU A 634 -21.73 11.08 34.71
N PRO A 635 -22.17 12.00 35.60
CA PRO A 635 -21.49 13.29 35.77
C PRO A 635 -20.00 13.07 36.05
N TYR A 636 -19.14 14.02 35.65
CA TYR A 636 -17.68 13.89 35.79
C TYR A 636 -17.18 13.63 37.22
N ASN A 637 -17.91 14.10 38.25
CA ASN A 637 -17.60 13.83 39.66
C ASN A 637 -18.26 12.55 40.20
N GLY A 638 -18.96 11.80 39.36
CA GLY A 638 -19.60 10.55 39.74
C GLY A 638 -18.53 9.49 40.01
N THR A 639 -18.53 8.92 41.20
CA THR A 639 -17.63 7.81 41.54
C THR A 639 -18.25 6.48 41.14
N ARG A 640 -17.49 5.67 40.41
CA ARG A 640 -17.83 4.26 40.20
C ARG A 640 -17.55 3.48 41.49
N ASN A 641 -18.51 2.66 41.94
CA ASN A 641 -18.30 1.76 43.08
C ASN A 641 -17.60 0.48 42.58
N SER A 642 -16.27 0.43 42.58
CA SER A 642 -15.55 -0.83 42.30
C SER A 642 -14.46 -1.12 43.32
N THR A 643 -14.66 -2.16 44.14
CA THR A 643 -13.67 -2.71 45.09
C THR A 643 -12.71 -3.71 44.44
N LEU A 644 -12.07 -3.38 43.31
CA LEU A 644 -11.15 -4.30 42.62
C LEU A 644 -9.77 -3.68 42.39
N LYS A 645 -8.75 -4.31 43.00
CA LYS A 645 -7.37 -4.24 42.54
C LYS A 645 -7.30 -4.93 41.18
N TYR A 646 -6.72 -4.23 40.20
CA TYR A 646 -6.33 -4.71 38.88
C TYR A 646 -5.87 -6.18 38.91
N ARG A 647 -6.66 -7.10 38.34
CA ARG A 647 -6.17 -8.42 37.96
C ARG A 647 -5.72 -8.31 36.52
N ALA A 648 -4.43 -8.54 36.28
CA ALA A 648 -3.89 -8.68 34.93
C ALA A 648 -4.82 -9.56 34.10
N PRO A 649 -5.13 -9.19 32.83
CA PRO A 649 -5.93 -10.04 31.97
C PRO A 649 -5.28 -11.42 31.96
N LYS A 650 -6.00 -12.43 32.46
CA LYS A 650 -5.67 -13.80 32.12
C LYS A 650 -5.92 -13.87 30.63
N TYR A 651 -4.87 -13.68 29.84
CA TYR A 651 -4.82 -14.24 28.51
C TYR A 651 -5.08 -15.74 28.69
N GLN A 652 -6.34 -16.15 28.58
CA GLN A 652 -6.61 -17.48 28.10
C GLN A 652 -6.09 -17.44 26.67
N THR A 653 -4.83 -17.84 26.49
CA THR A 653 -4.52 -18.64 25.31
C THR A 653 -5.67 -19.63 25.22
N PRO A 654 -6.44 -19.68 24.11
CA PRO A 654 -7.34 -20.79 23.90
C PRO A 654 -6.49 -22.02 24.19
N SER A 655 -6.90 -22.84 25.15
CA SER A 655 -6.31 -24.15 25.25
C SER A 655 -6.60 -24.79 23.90
N LEU A 656 -5.62 -24.78 23.00
CA LEU A 656 -5.50 -25.83 22.01
C LEU A 656 -5.63 -27.09 22.85
N GLY A 657 -6.77 -27.76 22.72
CA GLY A 657 -6.97 -29.05 23.35
C GLY A 657 -5.70 -29.84 23.08
N LYS A 658 -5.11 -30.43 24.12
CA LYS A 658 -3.88 -31.24 24.06
C LYS A 658 -4.04 -32.54 23.22
N GLY A 659 -4.86 -32.52 22.18
CA GLY A 659 -4.95 -33.56 21.19
C GLY A 659 -4.89 -32.90 19.82
N LEU A 660 -3.68 -32.65 19.31
CA LEU A 660 -3.29 -32.55 17.89
C LEU A 660 -1.87 -31.94 17.79
N LEU A 661 -0.91 -32.59 18.46
CA LEU A 661 0.51 -32.50 18.12
C LEU A 661 1.02 -33.95 17.96
N LYS A 662 0.60 -34.57 16.85
CA LYS A 662 1.26 -35.71 16.21
C LYS A 662 0.98 -35.59 14.71
N GLY A 663 2.03 -35.32 13.93
CA GLY A 663 1.97 -35.17 12.48
C GLY A 663 3.02 -34.21 11.99
#